data_AF-A0A9D5SH58-F1
#
_entry.id   AF-A0A9D5SH58-F1
#
_cell.length_a   1.000
_cell.length_b   1.000
_cell.length_c   1.000
_cell.angle_alpha   90.00
_cell.angle_beta   90.00
_cell.angle_gamma   90.00
#
_symmetry.space_group_name_H-M   'P 1'
#
loop_
_entity.id
_entity.type
_entity.pdbx_description
1 polymer ?
#
loop_
_entity_poly.entity_id
_entity_poly.type
_entity_poly.pdbx_seq_one_letter_code
_entity_poly.pdbx_strand_id
1 'polypeptide(L)'
;MNKKMGDYRKMMKHWSCSLLLAGCVLVSGQLRADISEQDYQLLRKAKAQKVRKIVLNNDGADSRGSFTREEFLRRRTAFTPGMVDTIVYCIGHAGFQQIIGIPSGETSKYLKSVDVLQMMIDFARQNDQEVFASFRMNDVHDWRHTEAKPLMSSWKRGNRDVLFGKSVKEKDTYYGFWTALDHEQQKVRDQHYNVISEVLEKYDIDGIDLDFSRYLPLFKKVSCGVPATAEQREMMNDLIRKIRKKADEMGRKRNRAILISVVLPDSFDYCRDLGADIEAWIKEGLIDIWSQPEMFQLNTLSQAITQAKKYGITFLPQTGYPYPAERQQNTFLPRNVPSAYYAKAAAAWTAGAEGLLYSDIPCKRALSTVVKRDNSQLARLDKRYFVTPFQWEGPSSHLASGESYLTRPIILPTSPYYIVPGMKTVLKLELGEDPDMLLKPDAPEVRGVIRKSGGSKLITISSNGKKWKRTGSDSTYETFSIPRGALKKGVNDLVLTVDPRIDVSHATGLFAPLFWKGQFKRYIYRWFASEHPQAEKITPEGLLIQDSGKHDKDIANVAIAYNERGEAMNFVFECKVIDSDDDLAVCARAATGKYYETVALRKDKVKLLNSGFEYQLDTTRFHKYQLVISTRNLIFRIDDEEVYRTRQLTKCTTPEACIKNFKSPATGIMNTISFIIGSLSGKGSGSAVWKSAASGTIPGGVALADLAVEFTYPENHPAAPEDLQFVNSNTTGKMLQSSAGFGAEMTAKHPVKPRHWIISDGKHVTGYTFARDGVKVYNSMPIGVMLNDQQLHCWQVIMLEDRPALYCDGQLFHHAMAPLDYKDPGFWRWADEFMTPADFLKAYGKNFTAAQKNIIKNGGSFVTPETPGSVISLKAGRK
;
A
#
# COMPACT_ATOMS: atom_id res chain seq x y z
N MET A 1 19.79 -37.10 -53.36
CA MET A 1 20.00 -36.83 -51.91
C MET A 1 18.69 -36.77 -51.11
N ASN A 2 17.68 -37.61 -51.44
CA ASN A 2 16.33 -37.57 -50.83
C ASN A 2 15.83 -38.95 -50.32
N LYS A 3 16.73 -39.91 -50.08
CA LYS A 3 16.37 -41.25 -49.60
C LYS A 3 16.99 -41.66 -48.24
N LYS A 4 17.78 -40.78 -47.60
CA LYS A 4 18.42 -41.04 -46.28
C LYS A 4 17.82 -40.25 -45.10
N MET A 5 16.83 -39.37 -45.33
CA MET A 5 16.14 -38.62 -44.25
C MET A 5 14.81 -39.25 -43.79
N GLY A 6 14.35 -40.32 -44.45
CA GLY A 6 13.09 -41.02 -44.12
C GLY A 6 13.18 -41.93 -42.90
N ASP A 7 14.33 -42.58 -42.68
CA ASP A 7 14.46 -43.60 -41.63
C ASP A 7 14.74 -43.04 -40.23
N TYR A 8 15.38 -41.87 -40.12
CA TYR A 8 15.61 -41.23 -38.82
C TYR A 8 14.32 -40.67 -38.16
N ARG A 9 13.28 -40.33 -38.96
CA ARG A 9 11.98 -39.88 -38.44
C ARG A 9 11.07 -41.03 -37.99
N LYS A 10 11.28 -42.26 -38.48
CA LYS A 10 10.55 -43.45 -38.01
C LYS A 10 11.13 -44.01 -36.71
N MET A 11 12.45 -43.97 -36.52
CA MET A 11 13.08 -44.42 -35.27
C MET A 11 12.76 -43.54 -34.06
N MET A 12 12.70 -42.21 -34.22
CA MET A 12 12.37 -41.29 -33.11
C MET A 12 10.89 -41.31 -32.69
N LYS A 13 9.97 -41.81 -33.54
CA LYS A 13 8.56 -42.02 -33.18
C LYS A 13 8.30 -43.33 -32.41
N HIS A 14 9.23 -44.28 -32.42
CA HIS A 14 9.07 -45.54 -31.68
C HIS A 14 9.70 -45.52 -30.28
N TRP A 15 10.61 -44.55 -30.01
CA TRP A 15 11.13 -44.33 -28.65
C TRP A 15 10.27 -43.39 -27.79
N SER A 16 9.40 -42.58 -28.41
CA SER A 16 8.46 -41.71 -27.69
C SER A 16 7.10 -42.36 -27.41
N CYS A 17 6.72 -43.44 -28.12
CA CYS A 17 5.49 -44.20 -27.81
C CYS A 17 5.70 -45.39 -26.85
N SER A 18 6.93 -45.88 -26.69
CA SER A 18 7.20 -47.04 -25.81
C SER A 18 7.39 -46.69 -24.33
N LEU A 19 7.60 -45.41 -24.00
CA LEU A 19 7.62 -44.89 -22.61
C LEU A 19 6.28 -44.30 -22.16
N LEU A 20 5.33 -44.07 -23.09
CA LEU A 20 4.02 -43.49 -22.81
C LEU A 20 2.87 -44.51 -22.76
N LEU A 21 3.14 -45.78 -23.06
CA LEU A 21 2.15 -46.87 -23.04
C LEU A 21 2.30 -47.89 -21.90
N ALA A 22 3.26 -47.70 -20.99
CA ALA A 22 3.35 -48.51 -19.75
C ALA A 22 2.51 -47.94 -18.59
N GLY A 23 1.80 -46.81 -18.80
CA GLY A 23 1.07 -46.09 -17.74
C GLY A 23 -0.44 -46.32 -17.68
N CYS A 24 -1.04 -47.04 -18.62
CA CYS A 24 -2.49 -47.23 -18.69
C CYS A 24 -2.85 -48.68 -18.99
N VAL A 25 -3.03 -49.45 -17.91
CA VAL A 25 -4.04 -50.50 -17.67
C VAL A 25 -3.43 -51.49 -16.68
N LEU A 26 -3.85 -51.37 -15.42
CA LEU A 26 -4.17 -52.48 -14.50
C LEU A 26 -4.68 -51.86 -13.19
N VAL A 27 -5.98 -51.57 -13.17
CA VAL A 27 -6.73 -51.42 -11.92
C VAL A 27 -7.21 -52.82 -11.55
N SER A 28 -6.50 -53.46 -10.63
CA SER A 28 -7.08 -54.39 -9.66
C SER A 28 -6.05 -54.68 -8.56
N GLY A 29 -6.33 -54.15 -7.36
CA GLY A 29 -5.98 -54.76 -6.07
C GLY A 29 -4.54 -55.21 -5.80
N GLN A 30 -3.50 -54.51 -6.25
CA GLN A 30 -2.13 -54.74 -5.79
C GLN A 30 -1.57 -53.50 -5.10
N LEU A 31 -0.99 -53.71 -3.91
CA LEU A 31 -0.23 -52.72 -3.13
C LEU A 31 0.67 -51.90 -4.07
N ARG A 32 0.32 -50.64 -4.30
CA ARG A 32 1.21 -49.70 -5.00
C ARG A 32 2.47 -49.60 -4.17
N ALA A 33 3.60 -50.01 -4.73
CA ALA A 33 4.90 -49.80 -4.11
C ALA A 33 5.07 -48.30 -3.82
N ASP A 34 5.48 -47.96 -2.60
CA ASP A 34 5.75 -46.58 -2.22
C ASP A 34 6.82 -46.00 -3.16
N ILE A 35 6.56 -44.82 -3.73
CA ILE A 35 7.53 -44.08 -4.54
C ILE A 35 8.82 -43.87 -3.71
N SER A 36 9.98 -44.12 -4.33
CA SER A 36 11.26 -43.92 -3.66
C SER A 36 11.44 -42.44 -3.26
N GLU A 37 12.22 -42.16 -2.22
CA GLU A 37 12.48 -40.79 -1.79
C GLU A 37 13.08 -39.96 -2.95
N GLN A 38 14.02 -40.54 -3.70
CA GLN A 38 14.66 -39.87 -4.83
C GLN A 38 13.67 -39.54 -5.95
N ASP A 39 12.81 -40.48 -6.33
CA ASP A 39 11.79 -40.26 -7.36
C ASP A 39 10.76 -39.23 -6.91
N TYR A 40 10.38 -39.24 -5.64
CA TYR A 40 9.46 -38.27 -5.07
C TYR A 40 10.06 -36.85 -5.04
N GLN A 41 11.35 -36.71 -4.71
CA GLN A 41 12.03 -35.42 -4.78
C GLN A 41 12.11 -34.89 -6.22
N LEU A 42 12.32 -35.76 -7.22
CA LEU A 42 12.25 -35.40 -8.64
C LEU A 42 10.83 -34.96 -9.04
N LEU A 43 9.80 -35.69 -8.61
CA LEU A 43 8.39 -35.35 -8.83
C LEU A 43 8.06 -33.97 -8.24
N ARG A 44 8.50 -33.71 -7.01
CA ARG A 44 8.30 -32.43 -6.33
C ARG A 44 9.01 -31.30 -7.05
N LYS A 45 10.28 -31.49 -7.42
CA LYS A 45 11.06 -30.48 -8.16
C LYS A 45 10.40 -30.15 -9.50
N ALA A 46 9.95 -31.16 -10.25
CA ALA A 46 9.23 -30.96 -11.51
C ALA A 46 7.92 -30.18 -11.29
N LYS A 47 7.18 -30.49 -10.21
CA LYS A 47 5.94 -29.76 -9.87
C LYS A 47 6.22 -28.33 -9.42
N ALA A 48 7.27 -28.08 -8.65
CA ALA A 48 7.69 -26.74 -8.23
C ALA A 48 8.03 -25.87 -9.45
N GLN A 49 8.76 -26.44 -10.42
CA GLN A 49 9.16 -25.78 -11.67
C GLN A 49 8.04 -25.67 -12.72
N LYS A 50 6.83 -26.17 -12.43
CA LYS A 50 5.67 -25.98 -13.31
C LYS A 50 5.44 -24.48 -13.50
N VAL A 51 5.34 -24.06 -14.77
CA VAL A 51 5.01 -22.67 -15.11
C VAL A 51 3.60 -22.34 -14.61
N ARG A 52 3.51 -21.29 -13.79
CA ARG A 52 2.25 -20.74 -13.27
C ARG A 52 2.21 -19.27 -13.63
N LYS A 53 1.53 -18.91 -14.72
CA LYS A 53 1.49 -17.50 -15.13
C LYS A 53 0.65 -16.68 -14.14
N ILE A 54 -0.51 -17.19 -13.74
CA ILE A 54 -1.46 -16.50 -12.87
C ILE A 54 -1.85 -17.41 -11.70
N VAL A 55 -1.60 -16.92 -10.49
CA VAL A 55 -2.09 -17.49 -9.24
C VAL A 55 -3.14 -16.53 -8.66
N LEU A 56 -4.29 -17.03 -8.22
CA LEU A 56 -5.35 -16.22 -7.62
C LEU A 56 -5.57 -16.64 -6.17
N ASN A 57 -5.31 -15.74 -5.23
CA ASN A 57 -5.69 -15.90 -3.83
C ASN A 57 -7.01 -15.14 -3.56
N ASN A 58 -8.01 -15.85 -3.04
CA ASN A 58 -9.35 -15.29 -2.82
C ASN A 58 -9.52 -14.57 -1.45
N ASP A 59 -8.51 -14.59 -0.58
CA ASP A 59 -8.50 -14.07 0.80
C ASP A 59 -9.65 -14.63 1.68
N GLY A 60 -10.37 -15.67 1.26
CA GLY A 60 -11.38 -16.36 2.08
C GLY A 60 -12.67 -15.56 2.34
N ALA A 61 -12.85 -14.41 1.67
CA ALA A 61 -14.00 -13.53 1.86
C ALA A 61 -15.29 -13.97 1.13
N ASP A 62 -15.27 -15.14 0.51
CA ASP A 62 -16.39 -15.71 -0.29
C ASP A 62 -17.59 -16.10 0.58
N SER A 63 -17.39 -16.20 1.88
CA SER A 63 -18.31 -16.86 2.80
C SER A 63 -19.54 -16.00 3.18
N ARG A 64 -19.55 -14.67 2.99
CA ARG A 64 -20.63 -13.80 3.51
C ARG A 64 -21.96 -13.88 2.73
N GLY A 65 -22.96 -14.59 3.26
CA GLY A 65 -24.38 -14.62 2.83
C GLY A 65 -25.01 -16.03 2.79
N SER A 66 -26.20 -16.16 2.19
CA SER A 66 -26.94 -17.43 1.97
C SER A 66 -26.70 -17.95 0.55
N PHE A 67 -26.17 -19.16 0.36
CA PHE A 67 -25.73 -19.66 -0.96
C PHE A 67 -26.05 -21.13 -1.27
N THR A 68 -26.39 -21.37 -2.53
CA THR A 68 -26.19 -22.65 -3.25
C THR A 68 -24.73 -22.83 -3.70
N ARG A 69 -24.32 -24.04 -4.10
CA ARG A 69 -22.97 -24.33 -4.65
C ARG A 69 -22.65 -23.43 -5.84
N GLU A 70 -23.60 -23.27 -6.74
CA GLU A 70 -23.46 -22.50 -7.97
C GLU A 70 -23.33 -21.00 -7.69
N GLU A 71 -24.05 -20.48 -6.69
CA GLU A 71 -23.94 -19.07 -6.28
C GLU A 71 -22.61 -18.78 -5.60
N PHE A 72 -22.12 -19.70 -4.76
CA PHE A 72 -20.82 -19.59 -4.13
C PHE A 72 -19.70 -19.51 -5.18
N LEU A 73 -19.65 -20.48 -6.10
CA LEU A 73 -18.64 -20.51 -7.16
C LEU A 73 -18.75 -19.29 -8.08
N ARG A 74 -19.97 -18.84 -8.46
CA ARG A 74 -20.16 -17.68 -9.36
C ARG A 74 -19.56 -16.37 -8.84
N ARG A 75 -19.47 -16.18 -7.52
CA ARG A 75 -18.98 -14.91 -6.95
C ARG A 75 -17.51 -14.66 -7.25
N ARG A 76 -16.64 -15.65 -7.05
CA ARG A 76 -15.17 -15.48 -7.14
C ARG A 76 -14.42 -16.55 -7.92
N THR A 77 -15.04 -17.67 -8.28
CA THR A 77 -14.31 -18.85 -8.79
C THR A 77 -14.73 -19.26 -10.20
N ALA A 78 -16.01 -19.23 -10.56
CA ALA A 78 -16.52 -19.84 -11.80
C ALA A 78 -15.96 -19.24 -13.10
N PHE A 79 -15.24 -18.12 -13.03
CA PHE A 79 -14.64 -17.42 -14.17
C PHE A 79 -13.12 -17.58 -14.26
N THR A 80 -12.51 -18.36 -13.37
CA THR A 80 -11.08 -18.64 -13.39
C THR A 80 -10.58 -19.56 -14.52
N PRO A 81 -11.37 -20.51 -15.07
CA PRO A 81 -10.88 -21.41 -16.11
C PRO A 81 -10.31 -20.65 -17.33
N GLY A 82 -9.14 -21.10 -17.82
CA GLY A 82 -8.42 -20.47 -18.93
C GLY A 82 -7.67 -19.17 -18.58
N MET A 83 -7.96 -18.55 -17.43
CA MET A 83 -7.32 -17.30 -16.99
C MET A 83 -6.30 -17.52 -15.86
N VAL A 84 -6.63 -18.41 -14.92
CA VAL A 84 -5.87 -18.70 -13.70
C VAL A 84 -5.28 -20.11 -13.78
N ASP A 85 -4.02 -20.28 -13.41
CA ASP A 85 -3.36 -21.59 -13.39
C ASP A 85 -3.49 -22.28 -12.02
N THR A 86 -3.42 -21.49 -10.94
CA THR A 86 -3.50 -21.97 -9.56
C THR A 86 -4.49 -21.13 -8.74
N ILE A 87 -5.45 -21.78 -8.11
CA ILE A 87 -6.35 -21.18 -7.13
C ILE A 87 -5.77 -21.41 -5.73
N VAL A 88 -5.50 -20.32 -5.02
CA VAL A 88 -5.11 -20.33 -3.60
C VAL A 88 -6.37 -19.99 -2.80
N TYR A 89 -6.96 -21.01 -2.18
CA TYR A 89 -8.20 -20.87 -1.43
C TYR A 89 -7.90 -20.71 0.06
N CYS A 90 -8.15 -19.52 0.61
CA CYS A 90 -8.01 -19.26 2.04
C CYS A 90 -9.20 -19.83 2.80
N ILE A 91 -8.89 -20.80 3.68
CA ILE A 91 -9.87 -21.63 4.39
C ILE A 91 -10.47 -20.98 5.66
N GLY A 92 -10.11 -19.74 5.99
CA GLY A 92 -10.63 -19.03 7.17
C GLY A 92 -10.79 -17.51 6.98
N HIS A 93 -11.79 -16.92 7.66
CA HIS A 93 -12.02 -15.47 7.73
C HIS A 93 -12.20 -15.03 9.20
N ALA A 94 -11.39 -14.08 9.64
CA ALA A 94 -11.39 -13.40 10.95
C ALA A 94 -11.32 -14.30 12.20
N GLY A 95 -10.20 -14.23 12.91
CA GLY A 95 -9.92 -15.07 14.07
C GLY A 95 -9.48 -16.47 13.65
N PHE A 96 -8.55 -17.05 14.39
CA PHE A 96 -7.85 -18.30 14.06
C PHE A 96 -8.71 -19.36 13.36
N GLN A 97 -8.15 -19.98 12.32
CA GLN A 97 -8.76 -21.03 11.50
C GLN A 97 -9.37 -22.14 12.36
N GLN A 98 -10.69 -22.12 12.45
CA GLN A 98 -11.46 -23.31 12.79
C GLN A 98 -11.66 -24.06 11.49
N ILE A 99 -10.88 -25.11 11.24
CA ILE A 99 -11.22 -26.09 10.22
C ILE A 99 -11.62 -27.34 10.98
N ILE A 100 -12.93 -27.53 11.14
CA ILE A 100 -13.77 -28.52 10.44
C ILE A 100 -15.19 -28.31 10.99
N GLY A 101 -16.14 -28.02 10.11
CA GLY A 101 -17.57 -28.12 10.42
C GLY A 101 -18.27 -26.93 11.09
N ILE A 102 -17.61 -25.81 11.42
CA ILE A 102 -18.32 -24.63 11.95
C ILE A 102 -17.71 -23.33 11.39
N PRO A 103 -18.37 -22.66 10.42
CA PRO A 103 -18.00 -21.29 10.07
C PRO A 103 -18.16 -20.40 11.30
N SER A 104 -17.21 -19.52 11.61
CA SER A 104 -17.44 -18.44 12.59
C SER A 104 -18.23 -17.31 11.95
N GLY A 105 -19.33 -16.89 12.59
CA GLY A 105 -20.19 -15.79 12.15
C GLY A 105 -21.50 -16.23 11.47
N GLU A 106 -22.25 -15.25 10.94
CA GLU A 106 -23.56 -15.47 10.27
C GLU A 106 -23.52 -16.45 9.09
N THR A 107 -22.33 -16.65 8.52
CA THR A 107 -21.94 -17.74 7.61
C THR A 107 -22.37 -19.13 8.06
N SER A 108 -22.34 -19.38 9.38
CA SER A 108 -22.73 -20.66 9.97
C SER A 108 -24.19 -21.01 9.82
N LYS A 109 -25.08 -20.06 9.50
CA LYS A 109 -26.49 -20.40 9.31
C LYS A 109 -26.78 -21.06 7.97
N TYR A 110 -25.91 -20.89 6.96
CA TYR A 110 -26.24 -21.23 5.56
C TYR A 110 -25.35 -22.33 4.94
N LEU A 111 -24.13 -22.57 5.46
CA LEU A 111 -23.17 -23.56 4.92
C LEU A 111 -22.88 -24.75 5.84
N LYS A 112 -23.71 -24.98 6.87
CA LYS A 112 -23.52 -26.00 7.93
C LYS A 112 -23.29 -27.45 7.45
N SER A 113 -23.52 -27.74 6.16
CA SER A 113 -23.40 -29.09 5.58
C SER A 113 -22.49 -29.16 4.34
N VAL A 114 -21.75 -28.10 3.99
CA VAL A 114 -21.00 -28.05 2.73
C VAL A 114 -19.50 -27.89 3.00
N ASP A 115 -18.72 -28.89 2.58
CA ASP A 115 -17.27 -28.82 2.58
C ASP A 115 -16.78 -27.93 1.43
N VAL A 116 -16.49 -26.67 1.75
CA VAL A 116 -16.12 -25.67 0.75
C VAL A 116 -14.73 -25.94 0.16
N LEU A 117 -13.79 -26.46 0.94
CA LEU A 117 -12.47 -26.81 0.39
C LEU A 117 -12.61 -27.96 -0.61
N GLN A 118 -13.40 -28.98 -0.30
CA GLN A 118 -13.70 -30.05 -1.26
C GLN A 118 -14.40 -29.53 -2.51
N MET A 119 -15.36 -28.60 -2.37
CA MET A 119 -16.02 -27.96 -3.52
C MET A 119 -15.01 -27.25 -4.44
N MET A 120 -14.04 -26.54 -3.86
CA MET A 120 -13.00 -25.84 -4.61
C MET A 120 -12.03 -26.83 -5.29
N ILE A 121 -11.72 -27.95 -4.64
CA ILE A 121 -10.92 -29.04 -5.20
C ILE A 121 -11.64 -29.65 -6.40
N ASP A 122 -12.90 -30.04 -6.25
CA ASP A 122 -13.71 -30.61 -7.34
C ASP A 122 -13.75 -29.66 -8.54
N PHE A 123 -14.00 -28.37 -8.28
CA PHE A 123 -14.03 -27.35 -9.31
C PHE A 123 -12.69 -27.24 -10.04
N ALA A 124 -11.58 -27.17 -9.29
CA ALA A 124 -10.25 -27.07 -9.87
C ALA A 124 -9.90 -28.30 -10.72
N ARG A 125 -10.21 -29.51 -10.23
CA ARG A 125 -10.00 -30.77 -10.96
C ARG A 125 -10.83 -30.83 -12.26
N GLN A 126 -12.09 -30.41 -12.23
CA GLN A 126 -12.96 -30.35 -13.41
C GLN A 126 -12.47 -29.36 -14.48
N ASN A 127 -11.63 -28.38 -14.11
CA ASN A 127 -11.16 -27.31 -14.98
C ASN A 127 -9.64 -27.33 -15.23
N ASP A 128 -8.95 -28.43 -14.90
CA ASP A 128 -7.49 -28.58 -15.02
C ASP A 128 -6.68 -27.45 -14.33
N GLN A 129 -7.16 -27.00 -13.17
CA GLN A 129 -6.51 -25.98 -12.35
C GLN A 129 -5.82 -26.62 -11.13
N GLU A 130 -4.72 -26.00 -10.70
CA GLU A 130 -4.07 -26.35 -9.45
C GLU A 130 -4.81 -25.70 -8.28
N VAL A 131 -4.87 -26.35 -7.12
CA VAL A 131 -5.57 -25.82 -5.93
C VAL A 131 -4.72 -25.94 -4.67
N PHE A 132 -4.49 -24.80 -4.02
CA PHE A 132 -3.75 -24.69 -2.77
C PHE A 132 -4.70 -24.32 -1.63
N ALA A 133 -4.54 -24.96 -0.48
CA ALA A 133 -5.19 -24.52 0.75
C ALA A 133 -4.31 -23.46 1.43
N SER A 134 -4.84 -22.25 1.65
CA SER A 134 -4.09 -21.15 2.29
C SER A 134 -4.46 -20.99 3.75
N PHE A 135 -3.41 -20.84 4.57
CA PHE A 135 -3.45 -20.72 6.02
C PHE A 135 -2.86 -19.35 6.42
N ARG A 136 -3.72 -18.41 6.81
CA ARG A 136 -3.33 -17.23 7.62
C ARG A 136 -2.66 -17.64 8.92
N MET A 137 -1.36 -17.44 9.03
CA MET A 137 -0.57 -17.97 10.14
C MET A 137 -0.73 -17.20 11.46
N ASN A 138 -1.33 -16.01 11.46
CA ASN A 138 -1.53 -15.25 12.71
C ASN A 138 -2.68 -14.22 12.60
N ASP A 139 -3.86 -14.59 12.09
CA ASP A 139 -4.91 -13.60 11.77
C ASP A 139 -5.37 -12.83 13.02
N VAL A 140 -5.47 -11.51 12.88
CA VAL A 140 -5.77 -10.58 13.99
C VAL A 140 -7.01 -9.74 13.75
N HIS A 141 -7.87 -10.07 12.78
CA HIS A 141 -9.11 -9.29 12.56
C HIS A 141 -10.05 -9.31 13.77
N ASP A 142 -9.84 -10.26 14.69
CA ASP A 142 -10.47 -10.36 15.99
C ASP A 142 -9.96 -9.35 17.03
N TRP A 143 -9.03 -8.44 16.71
CA TRP A 143 -8.51 -7.45 17.67
C TRP A 143 -9.59 -6.51 18.23
N ARG A 144 -10.71 -6.34 17.51
CA ARG A 144 -11.91 -5.60 17.96
C ARG A 144 -12.94 -6.48 18.68
N HIS A 145 -12.56 -7.68 19.10
CA HIS A 145 -13.46 -8.61 19.78
C HIS A 145 -14.09 -7.97 21.01
N THR A 146 -15.43 -8.06 21.08
CA THR A 146 -16.23 -7.74 22.26
C THR A 146 -17.26 -8.85 22.47
N GLU A 147 -17.86 -8.92 23.65
CA GLU A 147 -18.96 -9.87 23.91
C GLU A 147 -20.13 -9.65 22.93
N ALA A 148 -20.42 -8.40 22.57
CA ALA A 148 -21.43 -8.04 21.59
C ALA A 148 -21.03 -8.33 20.13
N LYS A 149 -19.73 -8.48 19.84
CA LYS A 149 -19.20 -8.78 18.49
C LYS A 149 -18.12 -9.87 18.61
N PRO A 150 -18.52 -11.14 18.77
CA PRO A 150 -17.60 -12.23 19.03
C PRO A 150 -16.85 -12.64 17.75
N LEU A 151 -15.79 -11.91 17.40
CA LEU A 151 -14.92 -12.21 16.25
C LEU A 151 -13.80 -13.24 16.55
N MET A 152 -13.51 -13.49 17.83
CA MET A 152 -12.42 -14.37 18.26
C MET A 152 -12.85 -15.83 18.25
N SER A 153 -11.98 -16.72 17.74
CA SER A 153 -12.27 -18.16 17.67
C SER A 153 -12.49 -18.78 19.05
N SER A 154 -13.21 -19.91 19.12
CA SER A 154 -13.38 -20.69 20.35
C SER A 154 -12.02 -21.10 20.94
N TRP A 155 -11.08 -21.51 20.09
CA TRP A 155 -9.73 -21.87 20.50
C TRP A 155 -8.99 -20.68 21.14
N LYS A 156 -8.96 -19.51 20.50
CA LYS A 156 -8.31 -18.31 21.09
C LYS A 156 -9.00 -17.89 22.39
N ARG A 157 -10.33 -18.01 22.49
CA ARG A 157 -11.06 -17.72 23.74
C ARG A 157 -10.70 -18.67 24.88
N GLY A 158 -10.46 -19.95 24.57
CA GLY A 158 -10.01 -20.95 25.56
C GLY A 158 -8.50 -20.92 25.86
N ASN A 159 -7.71 -20.19 25.08
CA ASN A 159 -6.25 -20.14 25.16
C ASN A 159 -5.76 -18.67 25.14
N ARG A 160 -6.26 -17.86 26.08
CA ARG A 160 -5.92 -16.43 26.11
C ARG A 160 -4.50 -16.15 26.61
N ASP A 161 -3.90 -17.11 27.29
CA ASP A 161 -2.54 -17.07 27.84
C ASP A 161 -1.46 -17.10 26.76
N VAL A 162 -1.77 -17.64 25.58
CA VAL A 162 -0.84 -17.71 24.44
C VAL A 162 -0.99 -16.54 23.45
N LEU A 163 -1.77 -15.52 23.79
CA LEU A 163 -1.90 -14.29 23.00
C LEU A 163 -0.84 -13.26 23.40
N PHE A 164 -0.51 -12.35 22.50
CA PHE A 164 0.42 -11.26 22.80
C PHE A 164 -0.05 -10.39 23.97
N GLY A 165 -1.36 -10.16 24.09
CA GLY A 165 -1.97 -9.42 25.20
C GLY A 165 -3.35 -9.94 25.60
N LYS A 166 -3.92 -9.36 26.66
CA LYS A 166 -5.22 -9.74 27.23
C LYS A 166 -6.37 -8.87 26.74
N SER A 167 -6.10 -7.65 26.26
CA SER A 167 -7.11 -6.75 25.70
C SER A 167 -6.47 -5.64 24.87
N VAL A 168 -7.29 -4.91 24.11
CA VAL A 168 -6.89 -3.69 23.39
C VAL A 168 -6.33 -2.58 24.31
N LYS A 169 -6.60 -2.65 25.62
CA LYS A 169 -6.07 -1.70 26.61
C LYS A 169 -4.67 -2.06 27.10
N GLU A 170 -4.23 -3.29 26.88
CA GLU A 170 -2.89 -3.73 27.25
C GLU A 170 -1.89 -3.12 26.27
N LYS A 171 -1.01 -2.28 26.81
CA LYS A 171 -0.21 -1.39 26.01
C LYS A 171 1.10 -2.01 25.55
N ASP A 172 1.44 -3.25 25.89
CA ASP A 172 2.80 -3.77 25.71
C ASP A 172 3.11 -4.33 24.30
N THR A 173 2.12 -4.40 23.41
CA THR A 173 2.24 -4.95 22.04
C THR A 173 2.23 -3.82 21.01
N TYR A 174 3.34 -3.10 20.86
CA TYR A 174 3.43 -1.88 20.03
C TYR A 174 3.45 -2.11 18.53
N TYR A 175 4.05 -3.22 18.12
CA TYR A 175 4.31 -3.59 16.73
C TYR A 175 3.43 -4.77 16.31
N GLY A 176 2.33 -5.00 17.01
CA GLY A 176 1.42 -6.12 16.78
C GLY A 176 0.08 -5.91 17.49
N PHE A 177 -0.88 -6.78 17.20
CA PHE A 177 -2.20 -6.73 17.81
C PHE A 177 -2.26 -7.65 19.04
N TRP A 178 -3.00 -7.25 20.07
CA TRP A 178 -3.10 -8.01 21.31
C TRP A 178 -3.66 -9.44 21.12
N THR A 179 -4.43 -9.69 20.05
CA THR A 179 -4.99 -11.00 19.72
C THR A 179 -4.10 -11.87 18.84
N ALA A 180 -2.91 -11.40 18.46
CA ALA A 180 -1.93 -12.24 17.78
C ALA A 180 -1.44 -13.36 18.71
N LEU A 181 -1.10 -14.50 18.13
CA LEU A 181 -0.60 -15.68 18.82
C LEU A 181 0.91 -15.63 19.00
N ASP A 182 1.34 -16.00 20.20
CA ASP A 182 2.75 -16.12 20.57
C ASP A 182 3.31 -17.47 20.17
N HIS A 183 4.06 -17.49 19.07
CA HIS A 183 4.68 -18.70 18.54
C HIS A 183 5.83 -19.21 19.43
N GLU A 184 6.22 -18.51 20.49
CA GLU A 184 7.13 -19.05 21.53
C GLU A 184 6.45 -20.22 22.27
N GLN A 185 5.12 -20.20 22.36
CA GLN A 185 4.32 -21.22 23.02
C GLN A 185 4.20 -22.47 22.12
N GLN A 186 4.68 -23.62 22.61
CA GLN A 186 4.59 -24.89 21.89
C GLN A 186 3.15 -25.23 21.46
N LYS A 187 2.17 -24.94 22.30
CA LYS A 187 0.74 -25.15 22.03
C LYS A 187 0.23 -24.42 20.79
N VAL A 188 0.76 -23.22 20.50
CA VAL A 188 0.43 -22.46 19.29
C VAL A 188 0.97 -23.18 18.06
N ARG A 189 2.26 -23.56 18.09
CA ARG A 189 2.92 -24.28 16.99
C ARG A 189 2.27 -25.63 16.73
N ASP A 190 1.93 -26.38 17.77
CA ASP A 190 1.23 -27.66 17.67
C ASP A 190 -0.16 -27.49 17.05
N GLN A 191 -0.90 -26.44 17.43
CA GLN A 191 -2.20 -26.18 16.84
C GLN A 191 -2.11 -25.89 15.34
N HIS A 192 -1.14 -25.08 14.90
CA HIS A 192 -0.89 -24.85 13.47
C HIS A 192 -0.56 -26.16 12.75
N TYR A 193 0.37 -26.94 13.29
CA TYR A 193 0.74 -28.24 12.73
C TYR A 193 -0.46 -29.17 12.62
N ASN A 194 -1.28 -29.28 13.67
CA ASN A 194 -2.44 -30.18 13.69
C ASN A 194 -3.48 -29.81 12.62
N VAL A 195 -3.82 -28.53 12.50
CA VAL A 195 -4.80 -28.05 11.49
C VAL A 195 -4.27 -28.28 10.07
N ILE A 196 -2.99 -27.97 9.82
CA ILE A 196 -2.37 -28.19 8.52
C ILE A 196 -2.26 -29.68 8.21
N SER A 197 -1.85 -30.50 9.18
CA SER A 197 -1.73 -31.96 9.05
C SER A 197 -3.08 -32.59 8.72
N GLU A 198 -4.15 -32.18 9.39
CA GLU A 198 -5.50 -32.66 9.14
C GLU A 198 -5.96 -32.34 7.70
N VAL A 199 -5.69 -31.12 7.22
CA VAL A 199 -6.01 -30.75 5.83
C VAL A 199 -5.18 -31.59 4.84
N LEU A 200 -3.88 -31.75 5.11
CA LEU A 200 -2.98 -32.56 4.29
C LEU A 200 -3.43 -34.02 4.24
N GLU A 201 -4.00 -34.57 5.31
CA GLU A 201 -4.51 -35.95 5.37
C GLU A 201 -5.84 -36.11 4.63
N LYS A 202 -6.76 -35.16 4.81
CA LYS A 202 -8.15 -35.29 4.33
C LYS A 202 -8.36 -34.89 2.87
N TYR A 203 -7.63 -33.89 2.37
CA TYR A 203 -7.95 -33.26 1.10
C TYR A 203 -6.87 -33.52 0.03
N ASP A 204 -7.29 -33.88 -1.19
CA ASP A 204 -6.42 -34.02 -2.37
C ASP A 204 -6.04 -32.66 -2.97
N ILE A 205 -5.32 -31.85 -2.20
CA ILE A 205 -4.79 -30.54 -2.62
C ILE A 205 -3.45 -30.67 -3.33
N ASP A 206 -3.11 -29.67 -4.15
CA ASP A 206 -1.82 -29.61 -4.84
C ASP A 206 -0.70 -28.98 -4.02
N GLY A 207 -1.06 -28.17 -3.05
CA GLY A 207 -0.14 -27.48 -2.18
C GLY A 207 -0.85 -26.81 -1.03
N ILE A 208 -0.05 -26.30 -0.10
CA ILE A 208 -0.49 -25.41 0.97
C ILE A 208 0.22 -24.06 0.80
N ASP A 209 -0.45 -23.00 1.21
CA ASP A 209 0.09 -21.65 1.25
C ASP A 209 0.08 -21.15 2.69
N LEU A 210 1.24 -20.82 3.24
CA LEU A 210 1.40 -20.33 4.62
C LEU A 210 1.52 -18.80 4.57
N ASP A 211 0.41 -18.12 4.80
CA ASP A 211 0.32 -16.67 4.74
C ASP A 211 0.68 -16.05 6.10
N PHE A 212 1.97 -15.73 6.28
CA PHE A 212 2.47 -15.02 7.45
C PHE A 212 2.14 -13.53 7.44
N SER A 213 1.66 -12.97 6.32
CA SER A 213 1.29 -11.56 6.22
C SER A 213 0.01 -11.20 7.01
N ARG A 214 -0.69 -12.22 7.51
CA ARG A 214 -1.90 -12.10 8.31
C ARG A 214 -1.66 -12.74 9.68
N TYR A 215 -0.86 -12.19 10.59
CA TYR A 215 -0.09 -10.93 10.60
C TYR A 215 1.40 -11.18 10.91
N LEU A 216 2.30 -10.30 10.46
CA LEU A 216 3.75 -10.55 10.37
C LEU A 216 4.51 -10.88 11.67
N PRO A 217 4.30 -10.19 12.80
CA PRO A 217 5.01 -10.50 14.05
C PRO A 217 4.59 -11.87 14.58
N LEU A 218 5.57 -12.75 14.83
CA LEU A 218 5.33 -14.13 15.29
C LEU A 218 5.47 -14.31 16.80
N PHE A 219 6.23 -13.43 17.45
CA PHE A 219 6.60 -13.52 18.86
C PHE A 219 6.19 -12.29 19.64
N LYS A 220 5.76 -12.47 20.89
CA LYS A 220 5.37 -11.34 21.75
C LYS A 220 6.50 -10.32 21.90
N LYS A 221 7.75 -10.77 22.07
CA LYS A 221 8.93 -9.87 22.19
C LYS A 221 9.15 -9.01 20.93
N VAL A 222 8.91 -9.56 19.74
CA VAL A 222 8.95 -8.81 18.47
C VAL A 222 7.89 -7.73 18.46
N SER A 223 6.66 -8.05 18.91
CA SER A 223 5.62 -7.04 19.08
C SER A 223 5.97 -5.95 20.11
N CYS A 224 6.89 -6.22 21.03
CA CYS A 224 7.44 -5.25 21.98
C CYS A 224 8.64 -4.44 21.43
N GLY A 225 9.09 -4.72 20.20
CA GLY A 225 10.18 -4.01 19.54
C GLY A 225 11.56 -4.67 19.64
N VAL A 226 11.62 -5.91 20.12
CA VAL A 226 12.87 -6.68 20.23
C VAL A 226 12.92 -7.69 19.08
N PRO A 227 13.97 -7.68 18.23
CA PRO A 227 14.13 -8.69 17.18
C PRO A 227 14.08 -10.13 17.71
N ALA A 228 13.61 -11.05 16.88
CA ALA A 228 13.55 -12.46 17.25
C ALA A 228 14.95 -13.04 17.51
N THR A 229 15.05 -13.86 18.54
CA THR A 229 16.26 -14.60 18.92
C THR A 229 16.54 -15.78 17.98
N ALA A 230 17.75 -16.35 18.04
CA ALA A 230 18.08 -17.54 17.25
C ALA A 230 17.22 -18.74 17.64
N GLU A 231 16.94 -18.90 18.92
CA GLU A 231 16.10 -19.96 19.47
C GLU A 231 14.66 -19.83 18.97
N GLN A 232 14.11 -18.62 18.96
CA GLN A 232 12.77 -18.36 18.41
C GLN A 232 12.69 -18.66 16.91
N ARG A 233 13.72 -18.32 16.13
CA ARG A 233 13.78 -18.69 14.71
C ARG A 233 13.81 -20.20 14.53
N GLU A 234 14.58 -20.89 15.35
CA GLU A 234 14.66 -22.35 15.28
C GLU A 234 13.34 -23.03 15.63
N MET A 235 12.55 -22.49 16.56
CA MET A 235 11.19 -22.97 16.83
C MET A 235 10.30 -22.93 15.58
N MET A 236 10.44 -21.89 14.75
CA MET A 236 9.70 -21.78 13.48
C MET A 236 10.27 -22.70 12.42
N ASN A 237 11.60 -22.82 12.31
CA ASN A 237 12.25 -23.77 11.42
C ASN A 237 11.75 -25.20 11.67
N ASP A 238 11.69 -25.61 12.94
CA ASP A 238 11.17 -26.91 13.35
C ASP A 238 9.71 -27.13 12.97
N LEU A 239 8.86 -26.11 13.13
CA LEU A 239 7.47 -26.18 12.68
C LEU A 239 7.40 -26.42 11.16
N ILE A 240 8.15 -25.66 10.37
CA ILE A 240 8.16 -25.80 8.91
C ILE A 240 8.74 -27.16 8.48
N ARG A 241 9.79 -27.66 9.14
CA ARG A 241 10.31 -29.02 8.91
C ARG A 241 9.26 -30.09 9.16
N LYS A 242 8.49 -29.99 10.25
CA LYS A 242 7.39 -30.92 10.55
C LYS A 242 6.31 -30.87 9.47
N ILE A 243 5.90 -29.67 9.04
CA ILE A 243 4.91 -29.48 7.98
C ILE A 243 5.40 -30.07 6.65
N ARG A 244 6.66 -29.80 6.27
CA ARG A 244 7.30 -30.37 5.06
C ARG A 244 7.30 -31.89 5.10
N LYS A 245 7.75 -32.48 6.21
CA LYS A 245 7.75 -33.93 6.40
C LYS A 245 6.35 -34.52 6.24
N LYS A 246 5.32 -33.86 6.79
CA LYS A 246 3.94 -34.32 6.66
C LYS A 246 3.43 -34.22 5.23
N ALA A 247 3.71 -33.11 4.54
CA ALA A 247 3.35 -32.92 3.14
C ALA A 247 4.03 -33.95 2.23
N ASP A 248 5.28 -34.33 2.51
CA ASP A 248 6.00 -35.39 1.79
C ASP A 248 5.45 -36.78 2.08
N GLU A 249 5.10 -37.07 3.33
CA GLU A 249 4.44 -38.32 3.70
C GLU A 249 3.11 -38.48 2.93
N MET A 250 2.26 -37.45 2.94
CA MET A 250 0.96 -37.50 2.25
C MET A 250 1.14 -37.49 0.72
N GLY A 251 2.10 -36.73 0.21
CA GLY A 251 2.41 -36.69 -1.21
C GLY A 251 2.89 -38.04 -1.75
N ARG A 252 3.73 -38.75 -1.00
CA ARG A 252 4.17 -40.12 -1.35
C ARG A 252 3.02 -41.12 -1.33
N LYS A 253 2.19 -41.11 -0.27
CA LYS A 253 0.98 -41.96 -0.17
C LYS A 253 0.03 -41.76 -1.35
N ARG A 254 -0.01 -40.55 -1.93
CA ARG A 254 -0.86 -40.19 -3.07
C ARG A 254 -0.16 -40.30 -4.43
N ASN A 255 1.14 -40.59 -4.45
CA ASN A 255 2.00 -40.49 -5.63
C ASN A 255 1.85 -39.13 -6.36
N ARG A 256 1.74 -38.04 -5.59
CA ARG A 256 1.55 -36.67 -6.08
C ARG A 256 2.22 -35.70 -5.11
N ALA A 257 3.23 -34.98 -5.57
CA ALA A 257 3.91 -34.00 -4.72
C ALA A 257 2.95 -32.91 -4.22
N ILE A 258 3.08 -32.54 -2.95
CA ILE A 258 2.36 -31.42 -2.33
C ILE A 258 3.35 -30.28 -2.10
N LEU A 259 3.11 -29.12 -2.72
CA LEU A 259 4.00 -27.97 -2.62
C LEU A 259 3.71 -27.11 -1.38
N ILE A 260 4.71 -26.37 -0.91
CA ILE A 260 4.58 -25.39 0.17
C ILE A 260 4.92 -24.01 -0.38
N SER A 261 3.94 -23.12 -0.40
CA SER A 261 4.07 -21.69 -0.66
C SER A 261 4.11 -20.91 0.65
N VAL A 262 4.83 -19.79 0.69
CA VAL A 262 4.84 -18.85 1.82
C VAL A 262 4.67 -17.40 1.36
N VAL A 263 3.92 -16.62 2.14
CA VAL A 263 3.78 -15.17 1.93
C VAL A 263 4.52 -14.42 3.05
N LEU A 264 5.67 -13.84 2.74
CA LEU A 264 6.58 -13.16 3.67
C LEU A 264 7.30 -11.97 2.99
N PRO A 265 7.66 -10.90 3.72
CA PRO A 265 8.33 -9.73 3.15
C PRO A 265 9.55 -10.09 2.30
N ASP A 266 9.82 -9.30 1.26
CA ASP A 266 10.90 -9.51 0.27
C ASP A 266 12.32 -9.24 0.79
N SER A 267 12.58 -9.40 2.09
CA SER A 267 13.89 -9.21 2.73
C SER A 267 14.18 -10.30 3.76
N PHE A 268 15.29 -11.03 3.57
CA PHE A 268 15.70 -12.10 4.48
C PHE A 268 15.98 -11.59 5.89
N ASP A 269 16.71 -10.47 6.02
CA ASP A 269 17.07 -9.96 7.34
C ASP A 269 15.83 -9.45 8.09
N TYR A 270 14.88 -8.82 7.39
CA TYR A 270 13.62 -8.41 8.00
C TYR A 270 12.77 -9.62 8.45
N CYS A 271 12.69 -10.67 7.63
CA CYS A 271 12.01 -11.91 8.01
C CYS A 271 12.69 -12.57 9.22
N ARG A 272 14.03 -12.59 9.26
CA ARG A 272 14.82 -13.12 10.37
C ARG A 272 14.49 -12.41 11.68
N ASP A 273 14.40 -11.08 11.66
CA ASP A 273 14.05 -10.28 12.83
C ASP A 273 12.59 -10.43 13.27
N LEU A 274 11.68 -10.76 12.34
CA LEU A 274 10.30 -11.14 12.67
C LEU A 274 10.19 -12.55 13.25
N GLY A 275 11.21 -13.40 13.05
CA GLY A 275 11.27 -14.77 13.54
C GLY A 275 11.12 -15.86 12.47
N ALA A 276 11.12 -15.50 11.18
CA ALA A 276 11.05 -16.42 10.05
C ALA A 276 12.38 -16.47 9.28
N ASP A 277 13.13 -17.56 9.39
CA ASP A 277 14.38 -17.75 8.65
C ASP A 277 14.14 -18.36 7.26
N ILE A 278 13.56 -17.57 6.37
CA ILE A 278 13.24 -18.00 5.01
C ILE A 278 14.48 -18.44 4.21
N GLU A 279 15.66 -17.90 4.51
CA GLU A 279 16.90 -18.31 3.86
C GLU A 279 17.25 -19.75 4.24
N ALA A 280 17.13 -20.11 5.52
CA ALA A 280 17.26 -21.50 5.96
C ALA A 280 16.21 -22.41 5.32
N TRP A 281 14.94 -21.98 5.27
CA TRP A 281 13.86 -22.77 4.67
C TRP A 281 14.10 -23.09 3.19
N ILE A 282 14.66 -22.15 2.43
CA ILE A 282 15.02 -22.39 1.03
C ILE A 282 16.21 -23.35 0.92
N LYS A 283 17.28 -23.13 1.70
CA LYS A 283 18.50 -23.98 1.67
C LYS A 283 18.21 -25.43 2.08
N GLU A 284 17.32 -25.63 3.04
CA GLU A 284 16.88 -26.94 3.50
C GLU A 284 15.79 -27.56 2.61
N GLY A 285 15.31 -26.85 1.58
CA GLY A 285 14.26 -27.34 0.69
C GLY A 285 12.90 -27.52 1.37
N LEU A 286 12.59 -26.70 2.37
CA LEU A 286 11.34 -26.78 3.14
C LEU A 286 10.16 -26.09 2.45
N ILE A 287 10.44 -25.11 1.59
CA ILE A 287 9.44 -24.36 0.82
C ILE A 287 9.74 -24.48 -0.68
N ASP A 288 8.71 -24.27 -1.50
CA ASP A 288 8.76 -24.39 -2.96
C ASP A 288 8.47 -23.07 -3.68
N ILE A 289 7.66 -22.20 -3.07
CA ILE A 289 7.21 -20.93 -3.65
C ILE A 289 7.27 -19.84 -2.58
N TRP A 290 7.72 -18.65 -2.97
CA TRP A 290 7.74 -17.46 -2.11
C TRP A 290 7.03 -16.29 -2.80
N SER A 291 6.16 -15.61 -2.06
CA SER A 291 5.58 -14.32 -2.42
C SER A 291 5.82 -13.28 -1.34
N GLN A 292 5.97 -12.03 -1.75
CA GLN A 292 5.88 -10.90 -0.83
C GLN A 292 4.44 -10.41 -0.69
N PRO A 293 4.00 -9.95 0.49
CA PRO A 293 2.68 -9.37 0.63
C PRO A 293 2.55 -8.12 -0.26
N GLU A 294 1.50 -8.00 -1.07
CA GLU A 294 1.35 -6.87 -2.00
C GLU A 294 1.51 -5.51 -1.31
N MET A 295 0.92 -5.37 -0.13
CA MET A 295 0.86 -4.10 0.58
C MET A 295 2.14 -3.83 1.41
N PHE A 296 3.18 -4.64 1.25
CA PHE A 296 4.41 -4.59 2.04
C PHE A 296 5.63 -4.98 1.19
N GLN A 297 6.30 -3.98 0.61
CA GLN A 297 7.44 -4.16 -0.28
C GLN A 297 8.65 -3.36 0.21
N LEU A 298 9.76 -4.04 0.49
CA LEU A 298 11.01 -3.46 1.00
C LEU A 298 12.04 -3.23 -0.10
N ASN A 299 12.03 -4.07 -1.14
CA ASN A 299 12.97 -4.03 -2.25
C ASN A 299 12.31 -3.61 -3.57
N THR A 300 13.10 -3.29 -4.60
CA THR A 300 12.53 -3.20 -5.96
C THR A 300 12.15 -4.61 -6.45
N LEU A 301 11.21 -4.73 -7.38
CA LEU A 301 10.77 -6.03 -7.93
C LEU A 301 11.96 -6.79 -8.53
N SER A 302 12.82 -6.09 -9.27
CA SER A 302 14.03 -6.66 -9.86
C SER A 302 14.98 -7.21 -8.81
N GLN A 303 15.14 -6.55 -7.67
CA GLN A 303 16.01 -7.02 -6.58
C GLN A 303 15.43 -8.28 -5.94
N ALA A 304 14.14 -8.27 -5.58
CA ALA A 304 13.46 -9.41 -4.98
C ALA A 304 13.52 -10.66 -5.89
N ILE A 305 13.20 -10.49 -7.18
CA ILE A 305 13.23 -11.58 -8.17
C ILE A 305 14.66 -12.09 -8.39
N THR A 306 15.64 -11.19 -8.51
CA THR A 306 17.05 -11.61 -8.67
C THR A 306 17.55 -12.37 -7.46
N GLN A 307 17.18 -11.92 -6.26
CA GLN A 307 17.50 -12.60 -5.02
C GLN A 307 16.89 -14.00 -4.98
N ALA A 308 15.60 -14.16 -5.26
CA ALA A 308 14.96 -15.46 -5.30
C ALA A 308 15.61 -16.41 -6.32
N LYS A 309 15.89 -15.92 -7.54
CA LYS A 309 16.58 -16.70 -8.59
C LYS A 309 17.96 -17.20 -8.15
N LYS A 310 18.73 -16.40 -7.39
CA LYS A 310 20.03 -16.81 -6.85
C LYS A 310 19.92 -18.06 -5.96
N TYR A 311 18.80 -18.23 -5.27
CA TYR A 311 18.53 -19.40 -4.43
C TYR A 311 17.72 -20.50 -5.13
N GLY A 312 17.34 -20.29 -6.39
CA GLY A 312 16.57 -21.28 -7.16
C GLY A 312 15.13 -21.50 -6.67
N ILE A 313 14.56 -20.54 -5.92
CA ILE A 313 13.17 -20.59 -5.47
C ILE A 313 12.27 -19.81 -6.43
N THR A 314 11.08 -20.33 -6.72
CA THR A 314 10.07 -19.61 -7.50
C THR A 314 9.54 -18.44 -6.68
N PHE A 315 9.67 -17.22 -7.23
CA PHE A 315 9.12 -16.01 -6.62
C PHE A 315 7.95 -15.47 -7.44
N LEU A 316 6.80 -15.29 -6.79
CA LEU A 316 5.58 -14.78 -7.39
C LEU A 316 5.27 -13.39 -6.83
N PRO A 317 5.60 -12.30 -7.55
CA PRO A 317 5.20 -10.96 -7.15
C PRO A 317 3.70 -10.85 -6.94
N GLN A 318 3.31 -10.46 -5.74
CA GLN A 318 1.90 -10.28 -5.40
C GLN A 318 1.39 -8.91 -5.84
N THR A 319 0.16 -8.89 -6.36
CA THR A 319 -0.60 -7.72 -6.78
C THR A 319 -2.08 -7.96 -6.44
N GLY A 320 -2.89 -6.93 -6.37
CA GLY A 320 -4.20 -7.02 -5.76
C GLY A 320 -4.77 -5.64 -5.44
N TYR A 321 -5.70 -5.57 -4.51
CA TYR A 321 -6.43 -4.35 -4.24
C TYR A 321 -5.62 -3.37 -3.36
N PRO A 322 -5.40 -2.10 -3.79
CA PRO A 322 -4.67 -1.12 -2.99
C PRO A 322 -5.55 -0.58 -1.83
N TYR A 323 -5.74 -1.38 -0.79
CA TYR A 323 -6.52 -1.03 0.40
C TYR A 323 -5.75 -0.08 1.32
N PRO A 324 -6.30 1.08 1.76
CA PRO A 324 -7.68 1.48 1.62
C PRO A 324 -7.83 2.47 0.46
N ALA A 325 -8.83 2.25 -0.37
CA ALA A 325 -9.24 3.21 -1.39
C ALA A 325 -9.51 4.61 -0.82
N GLU A 326 -9.95 4.67 0.44
CA GLU A 326 -10.27 5.91 1.15
C GLU A 326 -9.08 6.84 1.34
N ARG A 327 -7.86 6.30 1.44
CA ARG A 327 -6.62 7.10 1.49
C ARG A 327 -6.26 7.69 0.12
N GLN A 328 -6.95 7.31 -0.94
CA GLN A 328 -6.86 7.91 -2.28
C GLN A 328 -8.01 8.89 -2.56
N GLN A 329 -8.90 9.15 -1.58
CA GLN A 329 -9.91 10.20 -1.73
C GLN A 329 -9.19 11.54 -1.95
N ASN A 330 -9.61 12.26 -3.00
CA ASN A 330 -9.07 13.55 -3.41
C ASN A 330 -7.72 13.56 -4.15
N THR A 331 -7.27 12.46 -4.76
CA THR A 331 -6.13 12.50 -5.72
C THR A 331 -6.51 12.19 -7.16
N PHE A 332 -6.11 13.04 -8.10
CA PHE A 332 -6.21 12.78 -9.55
C PHE A 332 -5.22 11.73 -10.08
N LEU A 333 -4.45 11.08 -9.20
CA LEU A 333 -3.56 9.95 -9.49
C LEU A 333 -3.97 8.70 -8.69
N PRO A 334 -5.14 8.06 -8.98
CA PRO A 334 -5.48 6.81 -8.32
C PRO A 334 -4.57 5.66 -8.78
N ARG A 335 -4.33 4.72 -7.86
CA ARG A 335 -3.64 3.44 -8.10
C ARG A 335 -4.61 2.31 -8.41
N ASN A 336 -5.87 2.45 -8.01
CA ASN A 336 -6.91 1.44 -8.24
C ASN A 336 -7.55 1.61 -9.63
N VAL A 337 -6.71 1.58 -10.66
CA VAL A 337 -7.12 1.71 -12.07
C VAL A 337 -6.40 0.65 -12.90
N PRO A 338 -7.03 0.09 -13.95
CA PRO A 338 -6.41 -0.97 -14.74
C PRO A 338 -5.01 -0.63 -15.26
N SER A 339 -4.76 0.60 -15.68
CA SER A 339 -3.44 1.04 -16.15
C SER A 339 -2.34 0.92 -15.09
N ALA A 340 -2.65 1.05 -13.80
CA ALA A 340 -1.69 0.82 -12.72
C ALA A 340 -1.44 -0.68 -12.46
N TYR A 341 -2.47 -1.52 -12.60
CA TYR A 341 -2.30 -2.98 -12.57
C TYR A 341 -1.45 -3.49 -13.73
N TYR A 342 -1.72 -3.00 -14.93
CA TYR A 342 -0.95 -3.32 -16.13
C TYR A 342 0.51 -2.89 -16.00
N ALA A 343 0.77 -1.71 -15.42
CA ALA A 343 2.11 -1.24 -15.11
C ALA A 343 2.84 -2.18 -14.14
N LYS A 344 2.20 -2.58 -13.03
CA LYS A 344 2.76 -3.54 -12.05
C LYS A 344 3.11 -4.87 -12.74
N ALA A 345 2.18 -5.42 -13.52
CA ALA A 345 2.38 -6.68 -14.24
C ALA A 345 3.52 -6.57 -15.27
N ALA A 346 3.54 -5.52 -16.08
CA ALA A 346 4.57 -5.30 -17.10
C ALA A 346 5.98 -5.14 -16.50
N ALA A 347 6.08 -4.42 -15.38
CA ALA A 347 7.33 -4.28 -14.63
C ALA A 347 7.80 -5.62 -14.05
N ALA A 348 6.91 -6.40 -13.45
CA ALA A 348 7.23 -7.71 -12.89
C ALA A 348 7.68 -8.72 -13.97
N TRP A 349 6.97 -8.80 -15.11
CA TRP A 349 7.38 -9.65 -16.23
C TRP A 349 8.73 -9.24 -16.81
N THR A 350 8.98 -7.93 -16.90
CA THR A 350 10.27 -7.39 -17.37
C THR A 350 11.42 -7.66 -16.39
N ALA A 351 11.14 -7.63 -15.09
CA ALA A 351 12.07 -8.06 -14.05
C ALA A 351 12.30 -9.58 -14.05
N GLY A 352 11.53 -10.32 -14.85
CA GLY A 352 11.68 -11.75 -15.07
C GLY A 352 10.92 -12.62 -14.06
N ALA A 353 9.78 -12.14 -13.56
CA ALA A 353 8.86 -12.96 -12.77
C ALA A 353 8.44 -14.21 -13.55
N GLU A 354 8.32 -15.34 -12.87
CA GLU A 354 7.86 -16.61 -13.45
C GLU A 354 6.32 -16.74 -13.46
N GLY A 355 5.67 -15.91 -12.64
CA GLY A 355 4.23 -15.85 -12.44
C GLY A 355 3.85 -14.62 -11.63
N LEU A 356 2.55 -14.30 -11.58
CA LEU A 356 2.00 -13.25 -10.73
C LEU A 356 0.93 -13.82 -9.81
N LEU A 357 0.96 -13.41 -8.53
CA LEU A 357 -0.09 -13.73 -7.57
C LEU A 357 -1.05 -12.54 -7.47
N TYR A 358 -2.32 -12.76 -7.80
CA TYR A 358 -3.38 -11.79 -7.61
C TYR A 358 -4.15 -12.09 -6.32
N SER A 359 -4.25 -11.13 -5.41
CA SER A 359 -5.03 -11.26 -4.17
C SER A 359 -6.14 -10.22 -4.08
N ASP A 360 -7.18 -10.51 -3.31
CA ASP A 360 -8.26 -9.55 -3.00
C ASP A 360 -8.98 -8.98 -4.24
N ILE A 361 -8.95 -9.72 -5.36
CA ILE A 361 -9.71 -9.36 -6.56
C ILE A 361 -11.09 -10.04 -6.50
N PRO A 362 -12.17 -9.25 -6.37
CA PRO A 362 -13.34 -9.77 -5.68
C PRO A 362 -14.50 -10.18 -6.61
N CYS A 363 -14.36 -9.98 -7.92
CA CYS A 363 -15.38 -10.38 -8.90
C CYS A 363 -14.79 -10.66 -10.28
N LYS A 364 -15.60 -11.33 -11.13
CA LYS A 364 -15.28 -11.69 -12.51
C LYS A 364 -14.77 -10.51 -13.33
N ARG A 365 -15.51 -9.41 -13.32
CA ARG A 365 -15.21 -8.24 -14.15
C ARG A 365 -13.85 -7.67 -13.79
N ALA A 366 -13.63 -7.38 -12.51
CA ALA A 366 -12.36 -6.87 -11.99
C ALA A 366 -11.18 -7.77 -12.41
N LEU A 367 -11.29 -9.08 -12.19
CA LEU A 367 -10.24 -10.02 -12.54
C LEU A 367 -9.96 -10.04 -14.05
N SER A 368 -11.00 -10.18 -14.87
CA SER A 368 -10.88 -10.22 -16.33
C SER A 368 -10.29 -8.93 -16.92
N THR A 369 -10.56 -7.79 -16.27
CA THR A 369 -9.96 -6.51 -16.65
C THR A 369 -8.48 -6.50 -16.32
N VAL A 370 -8.07 -6.73 -15.07
CA VAL A 370 -6.69 -6.43 -14.64
C VAL A 370 -5.69 -7.56 -14.88
N VAL A 371 -6.13 -8.81 -14.96
CA VAL A 371 -5.24 -9.96 -15.15
C VAL A 371 -4.77 -10.02 -16.60
N LYS A 372 -3.46 -10.07 -16.78
CA LYS A 372 -2.78 -10.29 -18.06
C LYS A 372 -1.66 -11.29 -17.85
N ARG A 373 -1.65 -12.35 -18.65
CA ARG A 373 -0.83 -13.56 -18.48
C ARG A 373 0.63 -13.34 -18.91
N ASP A 374 0.91 -12.35 -19.76
CA ASP A 374 2.27 -11.96 -20.16
C ASP A 374 2.29 -10.58 -20.83
N ASN A 375 3.49 -10.13 -21.19
CA ASN A 375 3.72 -8.83 -21.83
C ASN A 375 3.05 -8.67 -23.20
N SER A 376 2.70 -9.76 -23.91
CA SER A 376 2.01 -9.65 -25.20
C SER A 376 0.57 -9.16 -25.03
N GLN A 377 -0.11 -9.59 -23.96
CA GLN A 377 -1.45 -9.12 -23.60
C GLN A 377 -1.45 -7.71 -22.99
N LEU A 378 -0.28 -7.24 -22.54
CA LEU A 378 -0.08 -5.89 -22.02
C LEU A 378 0.38 -4.91 -23.11
N ALA A 379 0.76 -5.41 -24.28
CA ALA A 379 1.19 -4.58 -25.38
C ALA A 379 0.09 -3.58 -25.74
N ARG A 380 0.47 -2.32 -25.92
CA ARG A 380 -0.44 -1.24 -26.33
C ARG A 380 -1.61 -0.92 -25.38
N LEU A 381 -1.63 -1.46 -24.17
CA LEU A 381 -2.52 -1.00 -23.10
C LEU A 381 -1.92 0.19 -22.36
N ASP A 382 -2.74 1.19 -22.01
CA ASP A 382 -2.29 2.34 -21.22
C ASP A 382 -1.75 1.89 -19.86
N LYS A 383 -0.67 2.53 -19.40
CA LYS A 383 0.01 2.15 -18.16
C LYS A 383 0.38 3.36 -17.32
N ARG A 384 0.19 3.23 -16.01
CA ARG A 384 0.58 4.22 -15.01
C ARG A 384 1.56 3.62 -14.02
N TYR A 385 2.84 3.88 -14.22
CA TYR A 385 3.92 3.41 -13.36
C TYR A 385 4.12 4.38 -12.20
N PHE A 386 3.88 3.95 -10.97
CA PHE A 386 4.23 4.72 -9.78
C PHE A 386 5.62 4.33 -9.26
N VAL A 387 6.37 5.28 -8.70
CA VAL A 387 7.60 4.95 -7.95
C VAL A 387 7.30 4.00 -6.79
N THR A 388 6.17 4.21 -6.10
CA THR A 388 5.63 3.30 -5.11
C THR A 388 4.25 2.84 -5.57
N PRO A 389 4.14 1.61 -6.14
CA PRO A 389 2.88 1.08 -6.63
C PRO A 389 1.79 1.10 -5.58
N PHE A 390 2.04 0.54 -4.39
CA PHE A 390 1.16 0.62 -3.24
C PHE A 390 1.90 0.16 -1.96
N GLN A 391 1.52 0.67 -0.78
CA GLN A 391 1.96 0.15 0.52
C GLN A 391 0.97 0.57 1.63
N TRP A 392 0.58 -0.37 2.49
CA TRP A 392 -0.40 -0.13 3.57
C TRP A 392 0.26 0.35 4.85
N GLU A 393 1.24 -0.42 5.32
CA GLU A 393 1.98 -0.22 6.56
C GLU A 393 3.46 -0.04 6.25
N GLY A 394 4.10 0.87 7.01
CA GLY A 394 5.55 1.01 6.98
C GLY A 394 6.18 -0.18 7.71
N PRO A 395 7.45 -0.52 7.42
CA PRO A 395 8.12 -1.63 8.10
C PRO A 395 8.20 -1.47 9.61
N SER A 396 8.28 -0.22 10.10
CA SER A 396 8.24 0.06 11.54
C SER A 396 6.88 -0.16 12.21
N SER A 397 5.85 -0.61 11.48
CA SER A 397 4.59 -1.07 12.07
C SER A 397 4.66 -2.48 12.65
N HIS A 398 5.60 -3.33 12.20
CA HIS A 398 5.71 -4.73 12.63
C HIS A 398 7.01 -5.03 13.37
N LEU A 399 8.01 -4.16 13.26
CA LEU A 399 9.32 -4.31 13.90
C LEU A 399 9.90 -2.92 14.19
N ALA A 400 10.41 -2.66 15.40
CA ALA A 400 10.91 -1.34 15.78
C ALA A 400 11.90 -0.72 14.79
N SER A 401 12.89 -1.50 14.36
CA SER A 401 13.95 -1.12 13.41
C SER A 401 13.53 -1.23 11.94
N GLY A 402 12.26 -1.53 11.64
CA GLY A 402 11.84 -1.96 10.30
C GLY A 402 12.28 -1.05 9.15
N GLU A 403 12.28 0.28 9.34
CA GLU A 403 12.70 1.24 8.30
C GLU A 403 14.15 1.06 7.83
N SER A 404 15.04 0.45 8.64
CA SER A 404 16.43 0.19 8.23
C SER A 404 16.57 -0.87 7.13
N TYR A 405 15.50 -1.63 6.87
CA TYR A 405 15.48 -2.69 5.86
C TYR A 405 14.99 -2.22 4.49
N LEU A 406 14.57 -0.96 4.36
CA LEU A 406 14.18 -0.39 3.08
C LEU A 406 15.41 -0.13 2.21
N THR A 407 15.39 -0.68 1.00
CA THR A 407 16.39 -0.34 -0.03
C THR A 407 15.89 0.76 -0.99
N ARG A 408 14.63 1.19 -0.81
CA ARG A 408 13.97 2.24 -1.58
C ARG A 408 13.11 3.14 -0.69
N PRO A 409 13.03 4.46 -0.97
CA PRO A 409 12.06 5.32 -0.33
C PRO A 409 10.62 4.90 -0.63
N ILE A 410 9.75 4.97 0.38
CA ILE A 410 8.31 4.85 0.23
C ILE A 410 7.73 6.24 0.00
N ILE A 411 6.95 6.39 -1.07
CA ILE A 411 6.32 7.66 -1.45
C ILE A 411 4.84 7.41 -1.63
N LEU A 412 4.07 7.88 -0.66
CA LEU A 412 2.62 7.73 -0.67
C LEU A 412 1.95 9.02 -0.18
N PRO A 413 0.69 9.27 -0.55
CA PRO A 413 -0.09 10.38 -0.01
C PRO A 413 -0.17 10.41 1.51
N THR A 414 -0.18 9.24 2.15
CA THR A 414 -0.23 9.11 3.61
C THR A 414 1.13 9.11 4.28
N SER A 415 2.21 9.05 3.50
CA SER A 415 3.59 9.12 3.98
C SER A 415 4.45 9.83 2.92
N PRO A 416 4.26 11.16 2.76
CA PRO A 416 4.99 11.92 1.75
C PRO A 416 6.50 11.95 2.03
N TYR A 417 7.28 11.95 0.95
CA TYR A 417 8.73 12.02 0.98
C TYR A 417 9.22 13.45 0.72
N TYR A 418 10.15 13.95 1.51
CA TYR A 418 10.60 15.34 1.47
C TYR A 418 11.85 15.49 0.64
N ILE A 419 11.74 16.30 -0.41
CA ILE A 419 12.87 16.67 -1.25
C ILE A 419 13.51 17.92 -0.65
N VAL A 420 14.74 17.73 -0.18
CA VAL A 420 15.54 18.78 0.44
C VAL A 420 16.11 19.72 -0.63
N PRO A 421 15.98 21.07 -0.49
CA PRO A 421 16.59 22.03 -1.40
C PRO A 421 18.10 21.82 -1.54
N GLY A 422 18.60 21.87 -2.77
CA GLY A 422 20.02 21.66 -3.08
C GLY A 422 20.50 20.22 -2.98
N MET A 423 19.67 19.29 -2.51
CA MET A 423 19.99 17.87 -2.49
C MET A 423 19.41 17.13 -3.69
N LYS A 424 20.17 16.13 -4.15
CA LYS A 424 19.68 15.14 -5.10
C LYS A 424 18.96 14.04 -4.34
N THR A 425 17.68 13.86 -4.64
CA THR A 425 16.91 12.68 -4.22
C THR A 425 16.88 11.70 -5.38
N VAL A 426 17.23 10.44 -5.16
CA VAL A 426 17.19 9.39 -6.19
C VAL A 426 16.06 8.42 -5.87
N LEU A 427 15.12 8.29 -6.82
CA LEU A 427 13.98 7.39 -6.73
C LEU A 427 14.04 6.35 -7.84
N LYS A 428 13.63 5.12 -7.55
CA LYS A 428 13.65 4.03 -8.54
C LYS A 428 12.26 3.85 -9.16
N LEU A 429 12.22 3.79 -10.49
CA LEU A 429 11.01 3.48 -11.27
C LEU A 429 11.29 2.27 -12.16
N GLU A 430 10.49 1.23 -12.03
CA GLU A 430 10.61 0.00 -12.84
C GLU A 430 9.58 0.01 -13.97
N LEU A 431 10.07 0.03 -15.21
CA LEU A 431 9.24 0.08 -16.41
C LEU A 431 9.21 -1.27 -17.12
N GLY A 432 8.03 -1.69 -17.56
CA GLY A 432 7.88 -2.83 -18.48
C GLY A 432 8.01 -2.45 -19.95
N GLU A 433 7.80 -1.18 -20.27
CA GLU A 433 7.85 -0.65 -21.62
C GLU A 433 9.27 -0.59 -22.17
N ASP A 434 9.39 -0.76 -23.48
CA ASP A 434 10.60 -0.44 -24.23
C ASP A 434 10.50 0.98 -24.81
N PRO A 435 11.28 1.95 -24.32
CA PRO A 435 11.20 3.34 -24.80
C PRO A 435 11.57 3.52 -26.27
N ASP A 436 12.19 2.52 -26.93
CA ASP A 436 12.40 2.54 -28.37
C ASP A 436 11.07 2.46 -29.16
N MET A 437 9.97 2.09 -28.52
CA MET A 437 8.64 2.21 -29.13
C MET A 437 8.23 3.67 -29.39
N LEU A 438 8.85 4.64 -28.71
CA LEU A 438 8.60 6.06 -28.92
C LEU A 438 9.10 6.59 -30.27
N LEU A 439 9.72 5.72 -31.08
CA LEU A 439 10.26 6.04 -32.41
C LEU A 439 9.28 5.74 -33.53
N LYS A 440 8.19 5.05 -33.21
CA LYS A 440 7.23 4.59 -34.20
C LYS A 440 6.13 5.63 -34.39
N PRO A 441 5.49 5.70 -35.57
CA PRO A 441 4.38 6.63 -35.83
C PRO A 441 3.21 6.45 -34.87
N ASP A 442 3.05 5.25 -34.33
CA ASP A 442 2.02 4.82 -33.37
C ASP A 442 2.56 4.78 -31.92
N ALA A 443 3.56 5.60 -31.61
CA ALA A 443 4.11 5.73 -30.27
C ALA A 443 3.05 6.25 -29.27
N PRO A 444 3.07 5.78 -28.01
CA PRO A 444 2.24 6.38 -26.98
C PRO A 444 2.73 7.78 -26.60
N GLU A 445 1.81 8.58 -26.08
CA GLU A 445 2.16 9.76 -25.32
C GLU A 445 2.75 9.34 -23.96
N VAL A 446 3.85 9.99 -23.57
CA VAL A 446 4.52 9.72 -22.28
C VAL A 446 4.59 10.99 -21.44
N ARG A 447 4.03 10.90 -20.24
CA ARG A 447 3.94 12.03 -19.31
C ARG A 447 4.41 11.64 -17.91
N GLY A 448 5.25 12.48 -17.32
CA GLY A 448 5.58 12.43 -15.90
C GLY A 448 4.59 13.27 -15.11
N VAL A 449 4.10 12.77 -13.98
CA VAL A 449 3.21 13.51 -13.08
C VAL A 449 3.69 13.41 -11.64
N ILE A 450 3.83 14.56 -10.99
CA ILE A 450 4.15 14.71 -9.57
C ILE A 450 2.89 15.18 -8.85
N ARG A 451 2.65 14.64 -7.65
CA ARG A 451 1.76 15.22 -6.66
C ARG A 451 2.56 15.67 -5.44
N LYS A 452 2.39 16.92 -5.07
CA LYS A 452 2.87 17.56 -3.86
C LYS A 452 1.79 17.52 -2.79
N SER A 453 2.21 17.40 -1.53
CA SER A 453 1.37 17.59 -0.35
C SER A 453 1.74 18.85 0.45
N GLY A 454 2.78 19.55 0.03
CA GLY A 454 3.33 20.73 0.68
C GLY A 454 4.58 21.27 -0.04
N GLY A 455 4.89 22.55 0.18
CA GLY A 455 5.98 23.27 -0.48
C GLY A 455 5.55 23.93 -1.79
N SER A 456 5.96 25.18 -2.00
CA SER A 456 5.60 25.98 -3.19
C SER A 456 6.65 25.93 -4.31
N LYS A 457 7.87 25.46 -4.00
CA LYS A 457 8.93 25.36 -5.00
C LYS A 457 8.62 24.29 -6.04
N LEU A 458 9.16 24.52 -7.23
CA LEU A 458 9.01 23.60 -8.35
C LEU A 458 10.13 22.56 -8.34
N ILE A 459 9.79 21.31 -8.64
CA ILE A 459 10.75 20.21 -8.67
C ILE A 459 11.38 20.12 -10.06
N THR A 460 12.70 19.96 -10.11
CA THR A 460 13.40 19.51 -11.31
C THR A 460 13.58 18.00 -11.23
N ILE A 461 13.31 17.32 -12.34
CA ILE A 461 13.51 15.87 -12.46
C ILE A 461 14.34 15.56 -13.70
N SER A 462 15.24 14.59 -13.56
CA SER A 462 15.96 13.96 -14.66
C SER A 462 15.99 12.45 -14.49
N SER A 463 16.17 11.73 -15.58
CA SER A 463 16.37 10.29 -15.56
C SER A 463 17.36 9.89 -16.64
N ASN A 464 18.23 8.94 -16.32
CA ASN A 464 19.32 8.48 -17.21
C ASN A 464 20.11 9.64 -17.86
N GLY A 465 20.41 10.69 -17.07
CA GLY A 465 21.16 11.86 -17.52
C GLY A 465 20.37 12.93 -18.30
N LYS A 466 19.08 12.72 -18.58
CA LYS A 466 18.25 13.67 -19.33
C LYS A 466 17.19 14.34 -18.46
N LYS A 467 17.12 15.66 -18.50
CA LYS A 467 16.17 16.49 -17.73
C LYS A 467 14.79 16.46 -18.38
N TRP A 468 13.73 16.23 -17.59
CA TRP A 468 12.35 16.30 -18.10
C TRP A 468 11.92 17.76 -18.27
N LYS A 469 11.02 18.02 -19.22
CA LYS A 469 10.51 19.35 -19.50
C LYS A 469 9.16 19.53 -18.83
N ARG A 470 9.04 20.46 -17.88
CA ARG A 470 7.76 20.77 -17.24
C ARG A 470 6.77 21.31 -18.29
N THR A 471 5.56 20.79 -18.28
CA THR A 471 4.47 21.17 -19.18
C THR A 471 3.32 21.88 -18.45
N GLY A 472 3.17 21.65 -17.14
CA GLY A 472 2.19 22.34 -16.30
C GLY A 472 2.53 22.24 -14.82
N SER A 473 2.01 23.17 -14.02
CA SER A 473 2.18 23.15 -12.56
C SER A 473 1.12 23.98 -11.84
N ASP A 474 0.72 23.51 -10.68
CA ASP A 474 0.04 24.31 -9.66
C ASP A 474 0.62 24.03 -8.25
N SER A 475 -0.15 24.34 -7.20
CA SER A 475 0.25 24.09 -5.81
C SER A 475 0.35 22.61 -5.45
N THR A 476 -0.36 21.74 -6.17
CA THR A 476 -0.56 20.33 -5.84
C THR A 476 0.09 19.41 -6.86
N TYR A 477 0.08 19.72 -8.15
CA TYR A 477 0.56 18.85 -9.21
C TYR A 477 1.58 19.55 -10.10
N GLU A 478 2.50 18.77 -10.66
CA GLU A 478 3.39 19.19 -11.75
C GLU A 478 3.39 18.10 -12.83
N THR A 479 3.25 18.49 -14.09
CA THR A 479 3.30 17.60 -15.25
C THR A 479 4.55 17.87 -16.07
N PHE A 480 5.08 16.82 -16.69
CA PHE A 480 6.32 16.86 -17.46
C PHE A 480 6.18 16.06 -18.74
N SER A 481 6.70 16.58 -19.85
CA SER A 481 7.06 15.75 -20.99
C SER A 481 8.45 15.14 -20.77
N ILE A 482 8.59 13.88 -21.15
CA ILE A 482 9.79 13.10 -20.92
C ILE A 482 10.56 13.00 -22.24
N PRO A 483 11.79 13.52 -22.34
CA PRO A 483 12.53 13.50 -23.60
C PRO A 483 12.98 12.09 -23.96
N ARG A 484 13.13 11.84 -25.27
CA ARG A 484 13.61 10.57 -25.83
C ARG A 484 14.92 10.13 -25.15
N GLY A 485 14.99 8.85 -24.78
CA GLY A 485 16.16 8.25 -24.11
C GLY A 485 16.36 8.69 -22.66
N ALA A 486 15.40 9.40 -22.06
CA ALA A 486 15.40 9.64 -20.61
C ALA A 486 14.95 8.39 -19.84
N LEU A 487 14.20 7.48 -20.46
CA LEU A 487 13.75 6.23 -19.89
C LEU A 487 14.43 5.05 -20.60
N LYS A 488 14.56 3.94 -19.90
CA LYS A 488 14.94 2.62 -20.43
C LYS A 488 14.00 1.55 -19.88
N LYS A 489 13.95 0.39 -20.53
CA LYS A 489 13.25 -0.79 -20.01
C LYS A 489 13.87 -1.24 -18.68
N GLY A 490 13.05 -1.64 -17.72
CA GLY A 490 13.48 -2.04 -16.37
C GLY A 490 13.71 -0.85 -15.44
N VAL A 491 14.73 -0.93 -14.58
CA VAL A 491 14.98 0.05 -13.50
C VAL A 491 15.52 1.38 -14.05
N ASN A 492 14.90 2.48 -13.68
CA ASN A 492 15.31 3.85 -13.97
C ASN A 492 15.57 4.61 -12.67
N ASP A 493 16.71 5.30 -12.60
CA ASP A 493 16.98 6.25 -11.51
C ASP A 493 16.43 7.62 -11.90
N LEU A 494 15.47 8.09 -11.13
CA LEU A 494 14.87 9.41 -11.22
C LEU A 494 15.56 10.32 -10.20
N VAL A 495 16.26 11.33 -10.69
CA VAL A 495 16.97 12.31 -9.87
C VAL A 495 16.12 13.55 -9.75
N LEU A 496 15.64 13.82 -8.54
CA LEU A 496 14.83 14.98 -8.19
C LEU A 496 15.67 16.00 -7.43
N THR A 497 15.53 17.27 -7.78
CA THR A 497 16.14 18.39 -7.08
C THR A 497 15.17 19.54 -6.92
N VAL A 498 15.37 20.32 -5.87
CA VAL A 498 14.69 21.61 -5.64
C VAL A 498 15.77 22.68 -5.55
N ASP A 499 15.50 23.87 -6.10
CA ASP A 499 16.46 24.99 -6.16
C ASP A 499 17.04 25.28 -4.76
N PRO A 500 18.39 25.26 -4.61
CA PRO A 500 19.09 25.43 -3.34
C PRO A 500 18.94 26.81 -2.73
N ARG A 501 18.44 27.84 -3.44
CA ARG A 501 18.22 29.18 -2.89
C ARG A 501 17.18 29.10 -1.79
N ILE A 502 17.64 28.90 -0.57
CA ILE A 502 16.82 28.93 0.63
C ILE A 502 16.41 30.39 0.81
N ASP A 503 15.15 30.71 0.53
CA ASP A 503 14.62 32.00 0.93
C ASP A 503 14.39 31.97 2.44
N VAL A 504 15.44 32.29 3.18
CA VAL A 504 15.43 32.38 4.65
C VAL A 504 14.59 33.54 5.16
N SER A 505 14.23 34.51 4.30
CA SER A 505 13.33 35.59 4.68
C SER A 505 11.90 35.10 4.96
N HIS A 506 11.58 33.90 4.45
CA HIS A 506 10.28 33.23 4.61
C HIS A 506 10.41 31.83 5.20
N ALA A 507 11.42 31.57 6.04
CA ALA A 507 11.42 30.43 6.96
C ALA A 507 10.31 30.54 8.05
N THR A 508 9.22 31.24 7.75
CA THR A 508 7.93 31.18 8.44
C THR A 508 7.09 30.04 7.87
N GLY A 509 7.71 28.86 7.82
CA GLY A 509 7.02 27.57 7.77
C GLY A 509 6.89 26.98 9.18
N LEU A 510 6.78 27.82 10.21
CA LEU A 510 6.28 27.34 11.49
C LEU A 510 4.85 26.87 11.23
N PHE A 511 4.61 25.56 11.37
CA PHE A 511 3.30 25.15 11.86
C PHE A 511 2.97 26.08 13.04
N ALA A 512 1.76 26.65 13.02
CA ALA A 512 1.31 27.53 14.09
C ALA A 512 1.79 26.96 15.44
N PRO A 513 2.45 27.78 16.27
CA PRO A 513 3.05 27.32 17.52
C PRO A 513 2.12 26.34 18.23
N LEU A 514 2.66 25.19 18.65
CA LEU A 514 1.91 24.09 19.28
C LEU A 514 1.02 24.59 20.42
N PHE A 515 1.49 25.66 21.06
CA PHE A 515 0.80 26.50 22.00
C PHE A 515 1.23 27.97 21.75
N TRP A 516 0.29 28.90 21.66
CA TRP A 516 0.56 30.35 21.64
C TRP A 516 -0.31 31.04 22.67
N LYS A 517 0.29 31.84 23.55
CA LYS A 517 -0.43 32.50 24.66
C LYS A 517 -1.35 31.54 25.44
N GLY A 518 -0.89 30.30 25.67
CA GLY A 518 -1.61 29.33 26.48
C GLY A 518 -2.83 28.66 25.84
N GLN A 519 -2.90 28.54 24.51
CA GLN A 519 -3.93 27.74 23.84
C GLN A 519 -3.33 26.72 22.85
N PHE A 520 -3.76 25.45 22.96
CA PHE A 520 -3.40 24.38 22.03
C PHE A 520 -4.22 24.47 20.73
N LYS A 521 -3.58 24.31 19.57
CA LYS A 521 -4.25 24.41 18.24
C LYS A 521 -4.38 23.11 17.45
N ARG A 522 -3.84 21.97 17.94
CA ARG A 522 -3.81 20.70 17.19
C ARG A 522 -3.78 19.47 18.11
N TYR A 523 -4.04 18.28 17.55
CA TYR A 523 -3.82 16.99 18.23
C TYR A 523 -2.33 16.84 18.60
N ILE A 524 -2.00 17.12 19.85
CA ILE A 524 -0.68 16.90 20.42
C ILE A 524 -0.70 15.52 21.09
N TYR A 525 0.28 14.68 20.74
CA TYR A 525 0.49 13.46 21.48
C TYR A 525 1.29 13.79 22.74
N ARG A 526 0.73 13.46 23.90
CA ARG A 526 1.53 13.30 25.12
C ARG A 526 2.27 11.99 24.98
N TRP A 527 3.58 12.07 24.82
CA TRP A 527 4.39 10.87 24.64
C TRP A 527 4.81 10.32 25.98
N PHE A 528 4.71 10.97 27.11
CA PHE A 528 4.59 10.23 28.36
C PHE A 528 3.57 10.95 29.21
N ALA A 529 2.59 10.19 29.70
CA ALA A 529 1.62 10.72 30.63
C ALA A 529 2.23 10.56 32.02
N SER A 530 2.64 11.66 32.61
CA SER A 530 3.00 11.69 34.02
C SER A 530 1.78 11.28 34.86
N GLU A 531 2.04 10.52 35.93
CA GLU A 531 1.04 10.20 36.96
C GLU A 531 0.77 11.41 37.88
N HIS A 532 1.45 12.54 37.67
CA HIS A 532 1.30 13.78 38.42
C HIS A 532 0.40 14.79 37.69
N PRO A 533 -0.78 15.15 38.24
CA PRO A 533 -1.72 16.06 37.58
C PRO A 533 -1.20 17.48 37.31
N GLN A 534 -0.10 17.87 37.95
CA GLN A 534 0.54 19.20 37.80
C GLN A 534 1.77 19.17 36.87
N ALA A 535 2.07 18.02 36.25
CA ALA A 535 3.22 17.85 35.36
C ALA A 535 3.19 18.75 34.12
N GLU A 536 2.00 19.16 33.69
CA GLU A 536 1.81 20.10 32.59
C GLU A 536 0.84 21.20 33.00
N LYS A 537 1.28 22.46 32.93
CA LYS A 537 0.43 23.60 33.27
C LYS A 537 0.63 24.75 32.29
N ILE A 538 -0.47 25.29 31.78
CA ILE A 538 -0.43 26.52 31.00
C ILE A 538 -0.28 27.69 31.97
N THR A 539 0.72 28.53 31.73
CA THR A 539 1.01 29.76 32.48
C THR A 539 0.97 30.97 31.55
N PRO A 540 0.91 32.21 32.07
CA PRO A 540 1.02 33.41 31.23
C PRO A 540 2.32 33.49 30.41
N GLU A 541 3.39 32.87 30.89
CA GLU A 541 4.70 32.89 30.23
C GLU A 541 4.90 31.76 29.19
N GLY A 542 4.12 30.67 29.29
CA GLY A 542 4.26 29.51 28.43
C GLY A 542 3.70 28.22 29.04
N LEU A 543 3.99 27.09 28.38
CA LEU A 543 3.68 25.75 28.88
C LEU A 543 4.76 25.32 29.87
N LEU A 544 4.40 25.18 31.14
CA LEU A 544 5.21 24.50 32.14
C LEU A 544 5.12 23.00 31.88
N ILE A 545 6.28 22.36 31.73
CA ILE A 545 6.43 20.90 31.77
C ILE A 545 7.38 20.58 32.92
N GLN A 546 6.97 19.68 33.81
CA GLN A 546 7.75 19.26 34.96
C GLN A 546 7.66 17.74 35.16
N ASP A 547 8.80 17.16 35.50
CA ASP A 547 9.02 15.80 35.95
C ASP A 547 9.55 15.90 37.37
N SER A 548 8.91 15.22 38.33
CA SER A 548 9.32 15.31 39.73
C SER A 548 10.36 14.26 40.11
N GLY A 549 10.69 13.30 39.24
CA GLY A 549 11.64 12.21 39.50
C GLY A 549 11.22 11.24 40.61
N LYS A 550 10.01 11.39 41.18
CA LYS A 550 9.55 10.61 42.35
C LYS A 550 9.09 9.20 42.01
N HIS A 551 8.75 8.94 40.75
CA HIS A 551 8.27 7.66 40.26
C HIS A 551 8.93 7.35 38.91
N ASP A 552 9.29 6.09 38.65
CA ASP A 552 9.91 5.63 37.40
C ASP A 552 9.07 5.91 36.12
N LYS A 553 7.84 6.39 36.27
CA LYS A 553 6.88 6.72 35.21
C LYS A 553 6.52 8.21 35.16
N ASP A 554 7.16 9.06 35.94
CA ASP A 554 6.85 10.50 36.01
C ASP A 554 7.38 11.31 34.82
N ILE A 555 7.36 10.72 33.62
CA ILE A 555 7.92 11.36 32.44
C ILE A 555 6.85 12.27 31.83
N ALA A 556 7.13 13.57 31.76
CA ALA A 556 6.23 14.56 31.17
C ALA A 556 6.84 15.18 29.91
N ASN A 557 6.18 15.03 28.76
CA ASN A 557 6.66 15.63 27.52
C ASN A 557 5.54 15.84 26.49
N VAL A 558 5.84 16.76 25.59
CA VAL A 558 5.08 17.01 24.37
C VAL A 558 5.90 16.50 23.21
N ALA A 559 5.29 15.68 22.35
CA ALA A 559 6.02 15.08 21.26
C ALA A 559 5.16 14.84 20.03
N ILE A 560 5.81 14.92 18.87
CA ILE A 560 5.13 14.95 17.59
C ILE A 560 5.87 14.06 16.60
N ALA A 561 5.15 13.04 16.12
CA ALA A 561 5.56 12.28 14.95
C ALA A 561 5.53 13.21 13.74
N TYR A 562 6.65 13.30 13.04
CA TYR A 562 6.77 14.11 11.84
C TYR A 562 6.58 13.17 10.64
N ASN A 563 5.48 13.31 9.91
CA ASN A 563 5.08 12.38 8.82
C ASN A 563 5.87 12.60 7.51
N GLU A 564 7.02 13.26 7.61
CA GLU A 564 7.71 13.91 6.51
C GLU A 564 9.14 13.34 6.42
N ARG A 565 9.38 12.40 5.50
CA ARG A 565 10.66 11.67 5.38
C ARG A 565 11.68 12.49 4.57
N GLY A 566 12.62 13.19 5.21
CA GLY A 566 13.49 14.15 4.51
C GLY A 566 15.00 14.04 4.75
N GLU A 567 15.46 13.14 5.63
CA GLU A 567 16.87 13.05 6.08
C GLU A 567 17.45 14.39 6.62
N ALA A 568 16.61 15.40 6.86
CA ALA A 568 16.97 16.72 7.34
C ALA A 568 15.75 17.42 8.00
N MET A 569 16.00 18.28 8.99
CA MET A 569 14.99 18.97 9.80
C MET A 569 15.53 20.29 10.36
N ASN A 570 14.65 21.27 10.54
CA ASN A 570 14.90 22.50 11.30
C ASN A 570 13.94 22.56 12.49
N PHE A 571 14.48 22.44 13.70
CA PHE A 571 13.73 22.45 14.94
C PHE A 571 14.10 23.68 15.77
N VAL A 572 13.10 24.52 16.10
CA VAL A 572 13.27 25.78 16.83
C VAL A 572 12.38 25.77 18.06
N PHE A 573 12.92 26.14 19.21
CA PHE A 573 12.16 26.25 20.46
C PHE A 573 12.71 27.37 21.35
N GLU A 574 11.85 27.92 22.19
CA GLU A 574 12.20 28.95 23.16
C GLU A 574 11.74 28.49 24.55
N CYS A 575 12.66 28.41 25.50
CA CYS A 575 12.37 27.95 26.86
C CYS A 575 13.32 28.56 27.89
N LYS A 576 12.89 28.49 29.15
CA LYS A 576 13.73 28.72 30.34
C LYS A 576 13.62 27.54 31.29
N VAL A 577 14.73 27.16 31.91
CA VAL A 577 14.83 26.07 32.88
C VAL A 577 14.53 26.62 34.27
N ILE A 578 13.62 25.98 35.00
CA ILE A 578 13.39 26.25 36.43
C ILE A 578 14.30 25.34 37.26
N ASP A 579 14.33 24.05 36.95
CA ASP A 579 15.21 23.07 37.58
C ASP A 579 15.53 21.89 36.65
N SER A 580 16.65 21.21 36.88
CA SER A 580 17.07 20.04 36.10
C SER A 580 18.23 19.35 36.81
N ASP A 581 18.04 18.11 37.26
CA ASP A 581 19.06 17.29 37.93
C ASP A 581 19.68 16.20 37.01
N ASP A 582 19.03 15.88 35.89
CA ASP A 582 19.45 14.90 34.88
C ASP A 582 19.44 15.50 33.46
N ASP A 583 20.34 15.04 32.59
CA ASP A 583 20.48 15.57 31.22
C ASP A 583 19.24 15.33 30.35
N LEU A 584 18.40 14.36 30.69
CA LEU A 584 17.14 14.10 30.00
C LEU A 584 15.92 14.70 30.72
N ALA A 585 16.06 15.28 31.92
CA ALA A 585 14.94 15.80 32.69
C ALA A 585 14.34 17.08 32.09
N VAL A 586 15.17 17.90 31.44
CA VAL A 586 14.74 18.98 30.56
C VAL A 586 15.52 18.91 29.26
N CYS A 587 14.89 18.38 28.21
CA CYS A 587 15.53 18.17 26.93
C CYS A 587 14.62 18.49 25.75
N ALA A 588 15.26 18.64 24.58
CA ALA A 588 14.61 18.76 23.30
C ALA A 588 15.26 17.78 22.30
N ARG A 589 14.52 16.79 21.82
CA ARG A 589 15.02 15.77 20.88
C ARG A 589 14.48 16.02 19.48
N ALA A 590 15.29 15.72 18.47
CA ALA A 590 14.94 15.89 17.07
C ALA A 590 15.50 14.72 16.22
N ALA A 591 14.65 14.05 15.43
CA ALA A 591 15.00 12.92 14.57
C ALA A 591 14.42 13.07 13.15
N THR A 592 15.22 12.81 12.12
CA THR A 592 14.95 13.17 10.70
C THR A 592 14.57 12.00 9.79
N GLY A 593 14.54 10.78 10.34
CA GLY A 593 14.44 9.50 9.65
C GLY A 593 15.77 8.80 9.51
N LYS A 594 16.86 9.58 9.46
CA LYS A 594 18.21 9.07 9.28
C LYS A 594 19.13 9.43 10.42
N TYR A 595 19.02 10.66 10.93
CA TYR A 595 19.87 11.18 11.99
C TYR A 595 19.02 11.77 13.10
N TYR A 596 19.53 11.75 14.34
CA TYR A 596 18.90 12.39 15.48
C TYR A 596 19.92 13.07 16.39
N GLU A 597 19.43 14.01 17.19
CA GLU A 597 20.18 14.67 18.26
C GLU A 597 19.24 15.02 19.43
N THR A 598 19.82 15.10 20.63
CA THR A 598 19.13 15.52 21.85
C THR A 598 19.87 16.70 22.48
N VAL A 599 19.16 17.82 22.60
CA VAL A 599 19.61 18.99 23.35
C VAL A 599 19.22 18.82 24.82
N ALA A 600 20.19 18.74 25.72
CA ALA A 600 19.98 18.74 27.16
C ALA A 600 20.13 20.15 27.72
N LEU A 601 19.22 20.55 28.61
CA LEU A 601 19.16 21.89 29.19
C LEU A 601 19.30 21.78 30.71
N ARG A 602 20.38 22.35 31.24
CA ARG A 602 20.68 22.48 32.68
C ARG A 602 20.67 23.96 33.04
N LYS A 603 20.50 24.29 34.32
CA LYS A 603 20.44 25.68 34.80
C LYS A 603 21.61 26.55 34.31
N ASP A 604 22.80 25.96 34.26
CA ASP A 604 24.07 26.62 33.98
C ASP A 604 24.68 26.26 32.61
N LYS A 605 24.06 25.34 31.86
CA LYS A 605 24.64 24.87 30.59
C LYS A 605 23.65 24.20 29.65
N VAL A 606 24.06 24.09 28.41
CA VAL A 606 23.41 23.32 27.35
C VAL A 606 24.37 22.29 26.78
N LYS A 607 23.85 21.08 26.48
CA LYS A 607 24.62 20.00 25.87
C LYS A 607 23.92 19.42 24.65
N LEU A 608 24.71 18.93 23.68
CA LEU A 608 24.24 18.01 22.64
C LEU A 608 24.73 16.61 22.99
N LEU A 609 23.82 15.73 23.37
CA LEU A 609 24.16 14.44 23.98
C LEU A 609 24.80 13.46 22.99
N ASN A 610 24.43 13.54 21.71
CA ASN A 610 24.89 12.60 20.70
C ASN A 610 26.11 13.12 19.93
N SER A 611 26.24 14.45 19.77
CA SER A 611 27.37 15.09 19.08
C SER A 611 28.46 15.64 20.01
N GLY A 612 28.31 15.50 21.33
CA GLY A 612 29.35 15.80 22.33
C GLY A 612 29.67 17.28 22.56
N PHE A 613 28.73 18.20 22.29
CA PHE A 613 28.91 19.64 22.54
C PHE A 613 28.43 20.01 23.95
N GLU A 614 29.14 20.92 24.63
CA GLU A 614 28.73 21.53 25.90
C GLU A 614 29.03 23.03 25.87
N TYR A 615 28.10 23.84 26.37
CA TYR A 615 28.17 25.29 26.35
C TYR A 615 27.61 25.88 27.64
N GLN A 616 28.39 26.72 28.31
CA GLN A 616 27.99 27.41 29.53
C GLN A 616 27.00 28.52 29.21
N LEU A 617 25.82 28.47 29.82
CA LEU A 617 24.72 29.39 29.55
C LEU A 617 23.77 29.42 30.74
N ASP A 618 23.43 30.60 31.23
CA ASP A 618 22.33 30.76 32.18
C ASP A 618 21.00 30.50 31.47
N THR A 619 20.47 29.28 31.63
CA THR A 619 19.20 28.87 31.00
C THR A 619 17.98 29.24 31.85
N THR A 620 18.17 29.91 32.99
CA THR A 620 17.06 30.31 33.87
C THR A 620 16.24 31.48 33.31
N ARG A 621 16.76 32.14 32.28
CA ARG A 621 16.05 33.08 31.41
C ARG A 621 15.68 32.44 30.07
N PHE A 622 14.77 33.08 29.34
CA PHE A 622 14.38 32.58 28.01
C PHE A 622 15.51 32.73 27.00
N HIS A 623 15.79 31.62 26.31
CA HIS A 623 16.70 31.56 25.18
C HIS A 623 15.99 30.91 23.99
N LYS A 624 16.33 31.37 22.78
CA LYS A 624 15.87 30.77 21.53
C LYS A 624 16.91 29.78 21.03
N TYR A 625 16.52 28.53 20.91
CA TYR A 625 17.37 27.45 20.41
C TYR A 625 16.92 27.05 19.00
N GLN A 626 17.89 26.80 18.13
CA GLN A 626 17.64 26.26 16.80
C GLN A 626 18.62 25.11 16.51
N LEU A 627 18.05 23.95 16.15
CA LEU A 627 18.78 22.76 15.74
C LEU A 627 18.45 22.44 14.29
N VAL A 628 19.46 22.53 13.42
CA VAL A 628 19.36 22.16 12.00
C VAL A 628 20.14 20.87 11.78
N ILE A 629 19.42 19.77 11.56
CA ILE A 629 20.00 18.48 11.20
C ILE A 629 19.85 18.33 9.69
N SER A 630 20.94 18.06 8.99
CA SER A 630 20.94 17.75 7.56
C SER A 630 21.71 16.46 7.31
N THR A 631 21.77 16.03 6.05
CA THR A 631 22.51 14.82 5.68
C THR A 631 24.03 14.92 5.85
N ARG A 632 24.56 16.13 6.00
CA ARG A 632 26.01 16.39 6.08
C ARG A 632 26.43 17.12 7.33
N ASN A 633 25.55 17.92 7.91
CA ASN A 633 25.88 18.76 9.04
C ASN A 633 24.75 18.76 10.07
N LEU A 634 25.17 18.86 11.33
CA LEU A 634 24.36 19.34 12.43
C LEU A 634 24.83 20.74 12.78
N ILE A 635 23.89 21.68 12.89
CA ILE A 635 24.14 23.07 13.27
C ILE A 635 23.26 23.38 14.47
N PHE A 636 23.86 23.98 15.50
CA PHE A 636 23.15 24.40 16.69
C PHE A 636 23.36 25.89 16.93
N ARG A 637 22.26 26.59 17.21
CA ARG A 637 22.20 28.03 17.42
C ARG A 637 21.49 28.37 18.71
N ILE A 638 21.97 29.43 19.36
CA ILE A 638 21.39 30.02 20.57
C ILE A 638 21.25 31.51 20.28
N ASP A 639 20.04 32.06 20.48
CA ASP A 639 19.70 33.46 20.22
C ASP A 639 20.15 33.94 18.82
N ASP A 640 19.89 33.09 17.83
CA ASP A 640 20.23 33.29 16.41
C ASP A 640 21.73 33.27 16.07
N GLU A 641 22.63 33.07 17.05
CA GLU A 641 24.06 32.87 16.84
C GLU A 641 24.42 31.39 16.69
N GLU A 642 25.27 31.06 15.71
CA GLU A 642 25.78 29.70 15.51
C GLU A 642 26.89 29.38 16.51
N VAL A 643 26.58 28.54 17.49
CA VAL A 643 27.50 28.16 18.56
C VAL A 643 28.19 26.81 18.29
N TYR A 644 27.63 25.97 17.42
CA TYR A 644 28.21 24.67 17.08
C TYR A 644 27.85 24.17 15.68
N ARG A 645 28.81 23.50 15.05
CA ARG A 645 28.66 22.80 13.77
C ARG A 645 29.50 21.53 13.77
N THR A 646 28.91 20.42 13.35
CA THR A 646 29.64 19.16 13.16
C THR A 646 29.17 18.40 11.92
N ARG A 647 30.04 17.52 11.41
CA ARG A 647 29.71 16.51 10.39
C ARG A 647 29.50 15.11 10.99
N GLN A 648 29.74 14.94 12.28
CA GLN A 648 29.46 13.70 13.00
C GLN A 648 27.97 13.66 13.30
N LEU A 649 27.26 12.72 12.68
CA LEU A 649 25.82 12.59 12.77
C LEU A 649 25.45 11.20 13.31
N THR A 650 24.59 11.16 14.32
CA THR A 650 24.18 9.91 14.95
C THR A 650 22.95 9.34 14.27
N LYS A 651 23.01 8.07 13.85
CA LYS A 651 21.96 7.44 13.05
C LYS A 651 20.75 7.03 13.89
N CYS A 652 19.55 7.21 13.32
CA CYS A 652 18.29 6.74 13.94
C CYS A 652 18.15 5.22 14.00
N THR A 653 19.00 4.47 13.30
CA THR A 653 18.99 3.00 13.28
C THR A 653 19.75 2.39 14.46
N THR A 654 20.30 3.21 15.35
CA THR A 654 21.02 2.75 16.53
C THR A 654 20.04 2.46 17.67
N PRO A 655 20.28 1.43 18.52
CA PRO A 655 19.43 1.16 19.69
C PRO A 655 19.26 2.37 20.63
N GLU A 656 20.25 3.26 20.68
CA GLU A 656 20.25 4.49 21.49
C GLU A 656 19.27 5.55 20.95
N ALA A 657 18.91 5.48 19.67
CA ALA A 657 17.90 6.34 19.07
C ALA A 657 16.48 5.97 19.51
N CYS A 658 16.27 4.71 19.92
CA CYS A 658 14.98 4.20 20.34
C CYS A 658 14.57 4.83 21.67
N ILE A 659 13.39 5.45 21.68
CA ILE A 659 12.84 6.04 22.88
C ILE A 659 12.24 4.92 23.72
N LYS A 660 12.80 4.75 24.90
CA LYS A 660 12.51 3.62 25.79
C LYS A 660 11.23 3.89 26.58
N ASN A 661 10.48 2.83 26.92
CA ASN A 661 9.38 2.86 27.89
C ASN A 661 8.08 3.62 27.52
N PHE A 662 7.85 4.00 26.25
CA PHE A 662 6.56 4.58 25.82
C PHE A 662 5.69 3.69 24.92
N LYS A 663 4.38 3.94 25.00
CA LYS A 663 3.27 3.15 24.53
C LYS A 663 2.37 3.87 23.51
N SER A 664 2.73 3.81 22.23
CA SER A 664 1.86 4.26 21.11
C SER A 664 2.17 3.52 19.78
N PRO A 665 1.17 3.28 18.90
CA PRO A 665 1.40 2.82 17.52
C PRO A 665 2.33 3.73 16.70
N ALA A 666 2.48 5.00 17.11
CA ALA A 666 3.38 5.93 16.46
C ALA A 666 4.87 5.73 16.84
N THR A 667 5.19 4.95 17.88
CA THR A 667 6.54 4.88 18.50
C THR A 667 7.63 4.43 17.53
N GLY A 668 7.32 3.50 16.61
CA GLY A 668 8.27 3.08 15.56
C GLY A 668 8.66 4.22 14.61
N ILE A 669 7.69 4.95 14.09
CA ILE A 669 7.92 6.13 13.24
C ILE A 669 8.66 7.20 14.04
N MET A 670 8.28 7.36 15.29
CA MET A 670 8.76 8.39 16.18
C MET A 670 10.21 8.19 16.66
N ASN A 671 10.69 6.96 16.76
CA ASN A 671 12.12 6.66 16.98
C ASN A 671 12.97 7.27 15.86
N THR A 672 12.48 7.16 14.63
CA THR A 672 13.23 7.59 13.46
C THR A 672 12.92 9.02 13.05
N ILE A 673 11.68 9.50 13.20
CA ILE A 673 11.19 10.79 12.70
C ILE A 673 10.28 11.47 13.74
N SER A 674 10.81 12.42 14.50
CA SER A 674 10.05 13.14 15.53
C SER A 674 10.75 14.40 16.02
N PHE A 675 10.01 15.22 16.78
CA PHE A 675 10.62 16.15 17.72
C PHE A 675 9.85 16.13 19.05
N ILE A 676 10.58 16.36 20.14
CA ILE A 676 10.13 16.16 21.52
C ILE A 676 10.66 17.31 22.38
N ILE A 677 9.84 17.81 23.31
CA ILE A 677 10.25 18.73 24.38
C ILE A 677 9.73 18.23 25.73
N GLY A 678 10.48 18.48 26.79
CA GLY A 678 10.12 18.10 28.17
C GLY A 678 11.13 17.12 28.76
N SER A 679 10.65 16.16 29.56
CA SER A 679 11.47 15.10 30.12
C SER A 679 11.46 13.86 29.24
N LEU A 680 12.64 13.27 29.07
CA LEU A 680 12.85 11.87 28.66
C LEU A 680 13.56 11.09 29.78
N SER A 681 13.74 11.70 30.95
CA SER A 681 14.33 11.05 32.11
C SER A 681 13.29 10.16 32.78
N GLY A 682 13.71 9.00 33.29
CA GLY A 682 12.83 8.13 34.07
C GLY A 682 12.90 8.39 35.58
N LYS A 683 14.08 8.81 36.08
CA LYS A 683 14.35 9.02 37.51
C LYS A 683 14.82 10.43 37.84
N GLY A 684 15.16 11.25 36.84
CA GLY A 684 15.56 12.63 37.04
C GLY A 684 14.38 13.57 37.21
N SER A 685 14.59 14.64 37.98
CA SER A 685 13.66 15.73 38.20
C SER A 685 14.05 16.95 37.36
N GLY A 686 13.07 17.55 36.70
CA GLY A 686 13.28 18.71 35.85
C GLY A 686 12.02 19.50 35.62
N SER A 687 12.14 20.82 35.51
CA SER A 687 11.02 21.71 35.23
C SER A 687 11.46 22.87 34.34
N ALA A 688 10.65 23.18 33.33
CA ALA A 688 10.93 24.27 32.40
C ALA A 688 9.64 24.89 31.87
N VAL A 689 9.71 26.18 31.58
CA VAL A 689 8.65 26.90 30.87
C VAL A 689 9.04 27.01 29.41
N TRP A 690 8.23 26.42 28.55
CA TRP A 690 8.36 26.44 27.10
C TRP A 690 7.45 27.54 26.58
N LYS A 691 8.01 28.54 25.89
CA LYS A 691 7.26 29.68 25.34
C LYS A 691 6.86 29.44 23.89
N SER A 692 7.69 28.73 23.13
CA SER A 692 7.34 28.23 21.81
C SER A 692 8.15 26.99 21.45
N ALA A 693 7.59 26.14 20.59
CA ALA A 693 8.31 25.06 19.95
C ALA A 693 7.69 24.80 18.58
N ALA A 694 8.54 24.68 17.57
CA ALA A 694 8.11 24.43 16.21
C ALA A 694 9.19 23.70 15.42
N SER A 695 8.73 22.76 14.60
CA SER A 695 9.51 22.21 13.51
C SER A 695 8.88 22.66 12.21
N GLY A 696 9.72 22.95 11.22
CA GLY A 696 9.30 23.35 9.89
C GLY A 696 9.91 22.44 8.84
N THR A 697 9.24 22.39 7.69
CA THR A 697 9.91 21.99 6.45
C THR A 697 11.16 22.85 6.29
N ILE A 698 12.25 22.24 5.83
CA ILE A 698 13.45 22.97 5.43
C ILE A 698 12.98 24.11 4.52
N PRO A 699 13.28 25.39 4.81
CA PRO A 699 12.72 26.48 4.04
C PRO A 699 12.98 26.28 2.54
N GLY A 700 11.89 26.17 1.78
CA GLY A 700 11.90 25.86 0.35
C GLY A 700 11.88 24.37 -0.04
N GLY A 701 11.77 23.42 0.89
CA GLY A 701 11.60 21.99 0.58
C GLY A 701 10.23 21.66 -0.02
N VAL A 702 10.12 20.49 -0.65
CA VAL A 702 8.87 20.02 -1.28
C VAL A 702 8.49 18.64 -0.79
N ALA A 703 7.24 18.50 -0.36
CA ALA A 703 6.65 17.25 0.11
C ALA A 703 6.06 16.46 -1.06
N LEU A 704 6.75 15.41 -1.49
CA LEU A 704 6.33 14.55 -2.60
C LEU A 704 5.36 13.46 -2.09
N ALA A 705 4.10 13.53 -2.50
CA ALA A 705 3.07 12.54 -2.18
C ALA A 705 2.99 11.42 -3.22
N ASP A 706 3.15 11.75 -4.51
CA ASP A 706 3.16 10.77 -5.60
C ASP A 706 4.13 11.21 -6.71
N LEU A 707 4.73 10.22 -7.39
CA LEU A 707 5.40 10.38 -8.67
C LEU A 707 4.98 9.21 -9.57
N ALA A 708 4.43 9.52 -10.74
CA ALA A 708 4.01 8.55 -11.73
C ALA A 708 4.52 8.90 -13.14
N VAL A 709 4.69 7.87 -13.97
CA VAL A 709 4.89 7.99 -15.42
C VAL A 709 3.74 7.27 -16.12
N GLU A 710 3.05 8.00 -16.98
CA GLU A 710 1.90 7.53 -17.74
C GLU A 710 2.30 7.30 -19.19
N PHE A 711 1.88 6.15 -19.73
CA PHE A 711 1.94 5.79 -21.14
C PHE A 711 0.51 5.68 -21.64
N THR A 712 0.16 6.49 -22.63
CA THR A 712 -1.19 6.57 -23.19
C THR A 712 -1.13 6.28 -24.68
N TYR A 713 -1.84 5.27 -25.15
CA TYR A 713 -1.83 4.87 -26.56
C TYR A 713 -3.01 5.51 -27.30
N PRO A 714 -2.77 6.34 -28.34
CA PRO A 714 -3.84 7.09 -29.01
C PRO A 714 -5.01 6.23 -29.49
N GLU A 715 -4.78 4.99 -29.93
CA GLU A 715 -5.85 4.09 -30.38
C GLU A 715 -6.79 3.62 -29.26
N ASN A 716 -6.36 3.64 -28.00
CA ASN A 716 -7.23 3.39 -26.85
C ASN A 716 -8.11 4.61 -26.53
N HIS A 717 -7.81 5.74 -27.16
CA HIS A 717 -8.48 7.02 -26.98
C HIS A 717 -9.11 7.50 -28.30
N PRO A 718 -10.04 6.72 -28.90
CA PRO A 718 -10.66 7.07 -30.17
C PRO A 718 -11.35 8.43 -30.10
N ALA A 719 -11.47 9.06 -31.27
CA ALA A 719 -12.23 10.29 -31.41
C ALA A 719 -13.72 10.06 -31.06
N ALA A 720 -14.41 11.13 -30.68
CA ALA A 720 -15.87 11.11 -30.54
C ALA A 720 -16.53 10.77 -31.90
N PRO A 721 -17.65 10.03 -31.92
CA PRO A 721 -18.45 9.82 -33.13
C PRO A 721 -18.82 11.13 -33.82
N GLU A 722 -18.66 11.19 -35.14
CA GLU A 722 -18.88 12.40 -35.96
C GLU A 722 -20.37 12.72 -36.20
N ASP A 723 -21.29 11.78 -35.93
CA ASP A 723 -22.73 11.83 -36.24
C ASP A 723 -23.62 12.41 -35.12
N LEU A 724 -23.03 13.04 -34.10
CA LEU A 724 -23.78 13.70 -33.03
C LEU A 724 -24.53 14.95 -33.54
N GLN A 725 -25.87 14.92 -33.54
CA GLN A 725 -26.67 16.09 -33.90
C GLN A 725 -26.84 17.03 -32.70
N PHE A 726 -26.31 18.26 -32.85
CA PHE A 726 -26.34 19.30 -31.82
C PHE A 726 -27.63 20.12 -31.90
N VAL A 727 -28.60 19.88 -31.00
CA VAL A 727 -29.82 20.68 -30.91
C VAL A 727 -29.58 21.87 -29.97
N ASN A 728 -29.59 23.07 -30.53
CA ASN A 728 -29.30 24.31 -29.81
C ASN A 728 -30.53 24.80 -29.03
N SER A 729 -30.48 24.84 -27.70
CA SER A 729 -31.35 25.73 -26.92
C SER A 729 -30.69 26.15 -25.62
N ASN A 730 -30.55 27.45 -25.44
CA ASN A 730 -30.03 28.07 -24.24
C ASN A 730 -30.94 27.75 -23.04
N THR A 731 -30.28 27.57 -21.89
CA THR A 731 -30.78 27.59 -20.49
C THR A 731 -31.36 26.36 -19.79
N THR A 732 -31.53 25.19 -20.44
CA THR A 732 -31.64 23.89 -19.72
C THR A 732 -31.21 22.78 -20.64
N GLY A 733 -30.01 22.20 -20.42
CA GLY A 733 -29.35 21.29 -21.36
C GLY A 733 -30.15 20.01 -21.59
N LYS A 734 -30.84 19.93 -22.74
CA LYS A 734 -31.41 18.67 -23.24
C LYS A 734 -30.28 17.78 -23.75
N MET A 735 -30.47 16.47 -23.60
CA MET A 735 -29.58 15.46 -24.14
C MET A 735 -29.55 15.57 -25.68
N LEU A 736 -28.35 15.52 -26.25
CA LEU A 736 -28.07 15.37 -27.68
C LEU A 736 -28.46 13.96 -28.11
N GLN A 737 -28.91 13.80 -29.35
CA GLN A 737 -29.29 12.50 -29.91
C GLN A 737 -28.53 12.25 -31.23
N SER A 738 -28.14 11.02 -31.46
CA SER A 738 -27.48 10.55 -32.69
C SER A 738 -27.96 9.14 -33.05
N SER A 739 -27.53 8.65 -34.20
CA SER A 739 -27.67 7.24 -34.58
C SER A 739 -26.95 6.28 -33.63
N ALA A 740 -25.91 6.74 -32.93
CA ALA A 740 -25.05 5.93 -32.06
C ALA A 740 -25.37 6.02 -30.55
N GLY A 741 -26.22 6.97 -30.10
CA GLY A 741 -26.54 7.16 -28.68
C GLY A 741 -26.97 8.58 -28.32
N PHE A 742 -27.03 8.89 -27.02
CA PHE A 742 -27.38 10.21 -26.48
C PHE A 742 -26.22 10.84 -25.70
N GLY A 743 -26.12 12.16 -25.65
CA GLY A 743 -25.00 12.81 -24.97
C GLY A 743 -25.25 14.21 -24.44
N ALA A 744 -24.24 14.82 -23.82
CA ALA A 744 -24.27 16.21 -23.40
C ALA A 744 -22.91 16.85 -23.73
N GLU A 745 -22.90 18.12 -24.11
CA GLU A 745 -21.67 18.88 -24.39
C GLU A 745 -21.59 20.11 -23.49
N MET A 746 -20.38 20.43 -23.05
CA MET A 746 -20.05 21.65 -22.33
C MET A 746 -18.68 22.16 -22.78
N THR A 747 -18.61 23.40 -23.25
CA THR A 747 -17.32 24.09 -23.39
C THR A 747 -17.04 24.89 -22.12
N ALA A 748 -15.94 24.59 -21.44
CA ALA A 748 -15.56 25.27 -20.21
C ALA A 748 -14.04 25.30 -20.00
N LYS A 749 -13.57 26.32 -19.26
CA LYS A 749 -12.24 26.30 -18.65
C LYS A 749 -12.28 25.42 -17.40
N HIS A 750 -11.14 24.88 -17.00
CA HIS A 750 -11.01 24.25 -15.69
C HIS A 750 -11.34 25.25 -14.58
N PRO A 751 -12.38 25.01 -13.76
CA PRO A 751 -12.88 26.02 -12.85
C PRO A 751 -11.97 26.11 -11.61
N VAL A 752 -11.77 27.33 -11.12
CA VAL A 752 -11.00 27.57 -9.88
C VAL A 752 -11.66 26.91 -8.66
N LYS A 753 -12.99 26.82 -8.65
CA LYS A 753 -13.78 26.07 -7.65
C LYS A 753 -14.38 24.83 -8.30
N PRO A 754 -14.47 23.69 -7.59
CA PRO A 754 -15.11 22.49 -8.13
C PRO A 754 -16.51 22.78 -8.66
N ARG A 755 -16.82 22.28 -9.86
CA ARG A 755 -18.15 22.31 -10.46
C ARG A 755 -18.62 20.89 -10.74
N HIS A 756 -19.90 20.61 -10.50
CA HIS A 756 -20.45 19.29 -10.79
C HIS A 756 -21.36 19.35 -12.02
N TRP A 757 -21.07 18.53 -13.03
CA TRP A 757 -21.88 18.34 -14.22
C TRP A 757 -22.64 17.02 -14.09
N ILE A 758 -23.97 17.09 -14.02
CA ILE A 758 -24.86 15.92 -13.90
C ILE A 758 -25.59 15.72 -15.22
N ILE A 759 -25.70 14.46 -15.65
CA ILE A 759 -26.29 14.07 -16.93
C ILE A 759 -27.17 12.84 -16.67
N SER A 760 -28.42 12.90 -17.12
CA SER A 760 -29.40 11.82 -17.00
C SER A 760 -30.12 11.58 -18.33
N ASP A 761 -30.36 10.33 -18.69
CA ASP A 761 -31.25 9.96 -19.81
C ASP A 761 -32.67 9.59 -19.33
N GLY A 762 -32.96 9.77 -18.03
CA GLY A 762 -34.22 9.37 -17.38
C GLY A 762 -34.28 7.91 -16.94
N LYS A 763 -33.33 7.07 -17.36
CA LYS A 763 -33.13 5.68 -16.90
C LYS A 763 -31.84 5.53 -16.10
N HIS A 764 -30.84 6.33 -16.43
CA HIS A 764 -29.47 6.27 -15.98
C HIS A 764 -28.95 7.68 -15.67
N VAL A 765 -28.08 7.80 -14.68
CA VAL A 765 -27.44 9.06 -14.30
C VAL A 765 -25.94 8.88 -14.19
N THR A 766 -25.20 9.83 -14.77
CA THR A 766 -23.77 10.01 -14.52
C THR A 766 -23.48 11.44 -14.06
N GLY A 767 -22.37 11.62 -13.37
CA GLY A 767 -21.95 12.94 -12.92
C GLY A 767 -20.44 13.07 -12.94
N TYR A 768 -19.96 14.29 -13.16
CA TYR A 768 -18.54 14.61 -13.18
C TYR A 768 -18.28 15.84 -12.33
N THR A 769 -17.19 15.83 -11.57
CA THR A 769 -16.69 16.98 -10.83
C THR A 769 -15.44 17.51 -11.53
N PHE A 770 -15.54 18.71 -12.08
CA PHE A 770 -14.43 19.44 -12.69
C PHE A 770 -13.77 20.31 -11.64
N ALA A 771 -12.47 20.16 -11.47
CA ALA A 771 -11.65 21.02 -10.62
C ALA A 771 -10.53 21.64 -11.45
N ARG A 772 -9.74 22.51 -10.80
CA ARG A 772 -8.61 23.21 -11.40
C ARG A 772 -7.57 22.26 -12.01
N ASP A 773 -7.39 21.11 -11.40
CA ASP A 773 -6.29 20.15 -11.59
C ASP A 773 -6.72 18.81 -12.21
N GLY A 774 -8.01 18.63 -12.51
CA GLY A 774 -8.51 17.43 -13.17
C GLY A 774 -10.03 17.23 -13.10
N VAL A 775 -10.46 16.03 -13.50
CA VAL A 775 -11.88 15.60 -13.51
C VAL A 775 -12.09 14.33 -12.69
N LYS A 776 -13.19 14.25 -11.94
CA LYS A 776 -13.60 13.09 -11.14
C LYS A 776 -14.99 12.62 -11.59
N VAL A 777 -15.27 11.33 -11.57
CA VAL A 777 -16.65 10.84 -11.66
C VAL A 777 -17.33 11.00 -10.31
N TYR A 778 -18.59 11.43 -10.30
CA TYR A 778 -19.42 11.56 -9.12
C TYR A 778 -19.59 10.16 -8.49
N ASN A 779 -19.17 10.00 -7.22
CA ASN A 779 -19.16 8.73 -6.44
C ASN A 779 -18.05 7.74 -6.77
N SER A 780 -17.04 8.17 -7.49
CA SER A 780 -15.99 7.28 -7.98
C SER A 780 -14.62 7.92 -7.82
N MET A 781 -13.59 7.15 -8.15
CA MET A 781 -12.22 7.61 -8.10
C MET A 781 -11.95 8.68 -9.17
N PRO A 782 -10.95 9.55 -8.95
CA PRO A 782 -10.57 10.56 -9.92
C PRO A 782 -10.08 9.95 -11.24
N ILE A 783 -10.30 10.65 -12.35
CA ILE A 783 -10.04 10.10 -13.68
C ILE A 783 -8.60 10.36 -14.11
N GLY A 784 -8.12 11.60 -13.96
CA GLY A 784 -6.78 12.00 -14.36
C GLY A 784 -6.43 13.45 -14.02
N VAL A 785 -5.14 13.75 -14.05
CA VAL A 785 -4.57 15.11 -13.85
C VAL A 785 -4.54 15.87 -15.18
N MET A 786 -5.07 17.08 -15.18
CA MET A 786 -4.94 18.04 -16.29
C MET A 786 -4.62 19.42 -15.74
N LEU A 787 -3.49 19.98 -16.16
CA LEU A 787 -3.01 21.29 -15.72
C LEU A 787 -2.96 22.25 -16.90
N ASN A 788 -4.05 23.01 -17.11
CA ASN A 788 -4.09 24.21 -17.94
C ASN A 788 -5.36 25.03 -17.61
N ASP A 789 -5.24 26.09 -16.81
CA ASP A 789 -6.41 26.87 -16.33
C ASP A 789 -6.88 27.97 -17.32
N GLN A 790 -6.16 28.18 -18.42
CA GLN A 790 -6.50 29.21 -19.39
C GLN A 790 -7.15 28.69 -20.68
N GLN A 791 -7.02 27.40 -20.97
CA GLN A 791 -7.57 26.78 -22.17
C GLN A 791 -9.06 26.44 -21.98
N LEU A 792 -9.87 26.77 -23.00
CA LEU A 792 -11.23 26.25 -23.13
C LEU A 792 -11.14 24.84 -23.69
N HIS A 793 -11.78 23.91 -23.00
CA HIS A 793 -11.92 22.52 -23.45
C HIS A 793 -13.37 22.25 -23.80
N CYS A 794 -13.60 21.57 -24.93
CA CYS A 794 -14.91 21.03 -25.28
C CYS A 794 -15.06 19.65 -24.62
N TRP A 795 -15.98 19.53 -23.67
CA TRP A 795 -16.27 18.30 -22.97
C TRP A 795 -17.55 17.69 -23.52
N GLN A 796 -17.50 16.42 -23.90
CA GLN A 796 -18.67 15.69 -24.38
C GLN A 796 -18.84 14.43 -23.56
N VAL A 797 -20.04 14.14 -23.09
CA VAL A 797 -20.38 12.85 -22.52
C VAL A 797 -21.32 12.14 -23.47
N ILE A 798 -20.98 10.92 -23.85
CA ILE A 798 -21.76 10.08 -24.75
C ILE A 798 -22.19 8.84 -23.99
N MET A 799 -23.49 8.59 -23.92
CA MET A 799 -24.12 7.42 -23.33
C MET A 799 -24.32 6.40 -24.45
N LEU A 800 -23.43 5.40 -24.50
CA LEU A 800 -23.49 4.30 -25.46
C LEU A 800 -24.03 3.09 -24.72
N GLU A 801 -25.18 2.53 -25.14
CA GLU A 801 -25.90 1.28 -24.76
C GLU A 801 -25.76 0.72 -23.31
N ASP A 802 -24.59 0.74 -22.67
CA ASP A 802 -24.27 0.32 -21.30
C ASP A 802 -23.26 1.22 -20.52
N ARG A 803 -22.61 2.24 -21.11
CA ARG A 803 -21.53 3.03 -20.48
C ARG A 803 -21.45 4.51 -20.92
N PRO A 804 -21.22 5.46 -19.99
CA PRO A 804 -20.87 6.83 -20.32
C PRO A 804 -19.39 6.95 -20.70
N ALA A 805 -19.12 7.63 -21.81
CA ALA A 805 -17.80 8.01 -22.27
C ALA A 805 -17.66 9.53 -22.22
N LEU A 806 -16.69 10.05 -21.47
CA LEU A 806 -16.31 11.45 -21.42
C LEU A 806 -15.18 11.70 -22.42
N TYR A 807 -15.37 12.66 -23.31
CA TYR A 807 -14.40 13.16 -24.29
C TYR A 807 -13.99 14.57 -23.90
N CYS A 808 -12.74 14.91 -24.20
CA CYS A 808 -12.17 16.24 -24.08
C CYS A 808 -11.54 16.62 -25.42
N ASP A 809 -11.95 17.76 -25.99
CA ASP A 809 -11.51 18.25 -27.31
C ASP A 809 -11.60 17.18 -28.41
N GLY A 810 -12.69 16.41 -28.38
CA GLY A 810 -12.98 15.36 -29.35
C GLY A 810 -12.22 14.05 -29.14
N GLN A 811 -11.35 13.94 -28.14
CA GLN A 811 -10.63 12.71 -27.81
C GLN A 811 -11.21 12.04 -26.57
N LEU A 812 -11.28 10.71 -26.55
CA LEU A 812 -11.78 9.98 -25.40
C LEU A 812 -10.89 10.26 -24.17
N PHE A 813 -11.46 10.90 -23.16
CA PHE A 813 -10.77 11.26 -21.93
C PHE A 813 -10.98 10.22 -20.83
N HIS A 814 -12.20 9.69 -20.76
CA HIS A 814 -12.57 8.63 -19.83
C HIS A 814 -13.68 7.78 -20.43
N HIS A 815 -13.44 6.48 -20.51
CA HIS A 815 -14.52 5.54 -20.66
C HIS A 815 -14.87 5.04 -19.26
N ALA A 816 -16.14 5.21 -18.83
CA ALA A 816 -16.56 4.69 -17.54
C ALA A 816 -16.43 3.18 -17.54
N MET A 817 -15.33 2.72 -16.95
CA MET A 817 -15.22 1.40 -16.40
C MET A 817 -15.59 1.53 -14.93
N ALA A 818 -16.36 0.58 -14.43
CA ALA A 818 -16.66 0.47 -13.00
C ALA A 818 -15.37 0.78 -12.21
N PRO A 819 -15.32 1.86 -11.39
CA PRO A 819 -14.28 1.94 -10.38
C PRO A 819 -14.32 0.62 -9.62
N LEU A 820 -13.16 0.06 -9.31
CA LEU A 820 -13.04 -1.15 -8.49
C LEU A 820 -13.48 -0.87 -7.02
N ASP A 821 -14.31 0.14 -6.74
CA ASP A 821 -14.50 0.68 -5.39
C ASP A 821 -15.55 -0.08 -4.58
N TYR A 822 -15.14 -0.39 -3.34
CA TYR A 822 -15.77 -1.21 -2.33
C TYR A 822 -16.32 -0.29 -1.24
N LYS A 823 -17.64 -0.22 -1.09
CA LYS A 823 -18.21 0.29 0.16
C LYS A 823 -19.31 -0.60 0.72
N ASP A 824 -19.01 -1.06 1.93
CA ASP A 824 -19.80 -1.79 2.92
C ASP A 824 -20.13 -3.26 2.59
N PRO A 825 -19.65 -4.24 3.38
CA PRO A 825 -20.00 -5.66 3.22
C PRO A 825 -21.51 -5.97 3.35
N GLY A 826 -22.34 -4.99 3.72
CA GLY A 826 -23.80 -5.10 3.82
C GLY A 826 -24.62 -4.54 2.66
N PHE A 827 -24.05 -3.78 1.72
CA PHE A 827 -24.81 -3.20 0.59
C PHE A 827 -23.95 -3.14 -0.69
N TRP A 828 -23.86 -4.29 -1.34
CA TRP A 828 -23.32 -4.46 -2.68
C TRP A 828 -24.18 -3.71 -3.69
N ARG A 829 -23.83 -2.47 -4.02
CA ARG A 829 -24.22 -1.89 -5.31
C ARG A 829 -23.00 -1.84 -6.20
N TRP A 830 -23.01 -2.77 -7.13
CA TRP A 830 -22.06 -2.92 -8.22
C TRP A 830 -21.94 -1.59 -8.96
N ALA A 831 -20.72 -1.12 -9.17
CA ALA A 831 -20.44 -0.06 -10.15
C ALA A 831 -20.57 -0.58 -11.60
N ASP A 832 -21.19 -1.74 -11.78
CA ASP A 832 -21.45 -2.38 -13.07
C ASP A 832 -22.74 -1.90 -13.73
N GLU A 833 -23.59 -1.18 -13.00
CA GLU A 833 -24.85 -0.67 -13.51
C GLU A 833 -24.87 0.86 -13.38
N PHE A 834 -25.29 1.54 -14.45
CA PHE A 834 -25.70 2.93 -14.35
C PHE A 834 -26.57 3.13 -13.10
N MET A 835 -26.28 4.14 -12.29
CA MET A 835 -27.19 4.47 -11.20
C MET A 835 -28.51 4.90 -11.83
N THR A 836 -29.59 4.24 -11.44
CA THR A 836 -30.92 4.77 -11.75
C THR A 836 -31.08 6.16 -11.11
N PRO A 837 -31.87 7.07 -11.70
CA PRO A 837 -32.20 8.34 -11.06
C PRO A 837 -32.68 8.20 -9.61
N ALA A 838 -33.45 7.14 -9.32
CA ALA A 838 -33.92 6.87 -7.97
C ALA A 838 -32.76 6.57 -7.00
N ASP A 839 -31.81 5.73 -7.41
CA ASP A 839 -30.66 5.34 -6.61
C ASP A 839 -29.68 6.49 -6.41
N PHE A 840 -29.43 7.26 -7.46
CA PHE A 840 -28.61 8.46 -7.41
C PHE A 840 -29.22 9.48 -6.44
N LEU A 841 -30.52 9.74 -6.54
CA LEU A 841 -31.21 10.67 -5.65
C LEU A 841 -31.35 10.15 -4.21
N LYS A 842 -31.44 8.83 -4.01
CA LYS A 842 -31.40 8.24 -2.66
C LYS A 842 -30.06 8.53 -1.97
N ALA A 843 -28.96 8.39 -2.71
CA ALA A 843 -27.63 8.59 -2.16
C ALA A 843 -27.22 10.08 -2.07
N TYR A 844 -27.64 10.92 -3.03
CA TYR A 844 -27.12 12.29 -3.20
C TYR A 844 -28.18 13.38 -3.29
N GLY A 845 -29.47 13.03 -3.18
CA GLY A 845 -30.57 13.97 -3.34
C GLY A 845 -30.55 15.14 -2.36
N LYS A 846 -29.80 15.06 -1.26
CA LYS A 846 -29.62 16.20 -0.34
C LYS A 846 -28.81 17.36 -0.96
N ASN A 847 -28.03 17.08 -2.01
CA ASN A 847 -27.14 18.06 -2.65
C ASN A 847 -27.81 18.85 -3.79
N PHE A 848 -29.08 18.54 -4.12
CA PHE A 848 -29.76 19.07 -5.30
C PHE A 848 -31.07 19.77 -4.95
N THR A 849 -31.39 20.85 -5.67
CA THR A 849 -32.68 21.55 -5.55
C THR A 849 -33.83 20.70 -6.08
N ALA A 850 -35.09 21.06 -5.77
CA ALA A 850 -36.25 20.34 -6.30
C ALA A 850 -36.27 20.31 -7.84
N ALA A 851 -35.90 21.41 -8.49
CA ALA A 851 -35.79 21.51 -9.95
C ALA A 851 -34.72 20.56 -10.51
N GLN A 852 -33.53 20.51 -9.90
CA GLN A 852 -32.45 19.62 -10.30
C GLN A 852 -32.82 18.14 -10.12
N LYS A 853 -33.51 17.78 -9.03
CA LYS A 853 -34.04 16.42 -8.84
C LYS A 853 -35.02 16.04 -9.94
N ASN A 854 -35.83 16.99 -10.42
CA ASN A 854 -36.77 16.76 -11.51
C ASN A 854 -36.04 16.52 -12.84
N ILE A 855 -34.99 17.30 -13.13
CA ILE A 855 -34.11 17.08 -14.30
C ILE A 855 -33.48 15.69 -14.25
N ILE A 856 -32.97 15.28 -13.08
CA ILE A 856 -32.37 13.94 -12.90
C ILE A 856 -33.40 12.83 -13.18
N LYS A 857 -34.64 12.96 -12.68
CA LYS A 857 -35.69 11.94 -12.85
C LYS A 857 -36.20 11.81 -14.28
N ASN A 858 -36.32 12.93 -14.99
CA ASN A 858 -36.99 12.97 -16.30
C ASN A 858 -36.01 12.97 -17.49
N GLY A 859 -34.70 12.94 -17.22
CA GLY A 859 -33.66 13.07 -18.22
C GLY A 859 -33.32 14.53 -18.53
N GLY A 860 -32.03 14.82 -18.66
CA GLY A 860 -31.46 16.15 -18.89
C GLY A 860 -30.10 16.34 -18.21
N SER A 861 -29.50 17.52 -18.39
CA SER A 861 -28.19 17.83 -17.85
C SER A 861 -28.10 19.23 -17.24
N PHE A 862 -27.28 19.39 -16.18
CA PHE A 862 -27.03 20.68 -15.52
C PHE A 862 -25.65 20.72 -14.83
N VAL A 863 -25.15 21.93 -14.55
CA VAL A 863 -23.89 22.19 -13.85
C VAL A 863 -24.14 22.97 -12.56
N THR A 864 -23.43 22.65 -11.47
CA THR A 864 -23.53 23.33 -10.16
C THR A 864 -22.22 24.02 -9.75
N PRO A 865 -22.28 25.16 -9.02
CA PRO A 865 -23.48 25.92 -8.64
C PRO A 865 -24.08 26.68 -9.84
N GLU A 866 -25.40 26.89 -9.83
CA GLU A 866 -26.09 27.71 -10.85
C GLU A 866 -25.47 29.11 -10.85
N THR A 867 -24.76 29.47 -11.93
CA THR A 867 -24.17 30.79 -12.07
C THR A 867 -24.84 31.51 -13.24
N PRO A 868 -25.47 32.67 -13.03
CA PRO A 868 -25.79 33.58 -14.12
C PRO A 868 -24.47 34.06 -14.76
N GLY A 869 -24.30 33.86 -16.07
CA GLY A 869 -23.18 34.44 -16.81
C GLY A 869 -21.88 33.63 -16.90
N SER A 870 -21.84 32.35 -16.50
CA SER A 870 -20.81 31.46 -17.06
C SER A 870 -21.17 31.22 -18.52
N VAL A 871 -20.40 31.81 -19.44
CA VAL A 871 -20.53 31.61 -20.88
C VAL A 871 -20.24 30.13 -21.19
N ILE A 872 -21.29 29.31 -21.17
CA ILE A 872 -21.36 28.09 -21.98
C ILE A 872 -21.61 28.61 -23.40
N SER A 873 -20.56 28.99 -24.13
CA SER A 873 -20.73 29.31 -25.55
C SER A 873 -20.88 27.98 -26.29
N LEU A 874 -22.12 27.62 -26.62
CA LEU A 874 -22.40 26.64 -27.67
C LEU A 874 -21.96 27.29 -28.99
N LYS A 875 -20.71 27.07 -29.40
CA LYS A 875 -20.28 27.50 -30.74
C LYS A 875 -20.93 26.54 -31.74
N ALA A 876 -21.87 27.06 -32.52
CA ALA A 876 -22.18 26.46 -33.82
C ALA A 876 -20.86 26.32 -34.59
N GLY A 877 -20.58 25.12 -35.10
CA GLY A 877 -19.33 24.79 -35.78
C GLY A 877 -18.93 25.81 -36.85
N ARG A 878 -17.62 25.92 -37.07
CA ARG A 878 -17.09 26.49 -38.31
C ARG A 878 -17.63 25.66 -39.49
N LYS A 879 -18.08 26.36 -40.54
CA LYS A 879 -18.38 25.78 -41.86
C LYS A 879 -17.20 25.02 -42.42
#